data_AF-A0A150HS77-F1
#
_entry.id   AF-A0A150HS77-F1
#
_cell.length_a   1.000
_cell.length_b   1.000
_cell.length_c   1.000
_cell.angle_alpha   90.00
_cell.angle_beta   90.00
_cell.angle_gamma   90.00
#
_symmetry.space_group_name_H-M   'P 1'
#
loop_
_entity.id
_entity.type
_entity.pdbx_description
1 polymer ?
#
loop_
_entity_poly.entity_id
_entity_poly.type
_entity_poly.pdbx_seq_one_letter_code
_entity_poly.pdbx_strand_id
1 'polypeptide(L)'
;MLIFHDYPVQGALFDMDGTMFDTERLRFQTLKQASEELIGQEFSDDYLMQCLGLSARTAEELAKKFYGEDVPYAQIRKRADELELESVRMNGVPIKKGLIQVLERLRKSGLRMAVATSSRRAIAEEYLINANVYKFFDLLVCGDEVERGKPHPEIFLKAAQKLNLQPQQCLMFEDSENGICSASDAGGITILFKDIKEPNDRMLSKAKFYYQDMYEFLNALDEYTPEIGMPHLQEPFPQSLNQLTVGIHGFGAIGGGYIAQILSHWDGYTRPKRMLASTRNRLYLESVNSFGSYSIRYGQSSYDERIENLSVIDADNEQQMLEMYMQSSLIALCLPEQAIASEAKIIAKGLLARFMSQDMQNNEPITFLIILNKVCAKYLVLKNIREALLEITDEDIAEHILSEHYFCDTVVNRMVSKLTDQALYRQLNIKHRLFKQYQSDLNDETIELSDETALTEKQEQQITNCLEDMRGQFQAGQFLQNMDLILFHSETDMPIYVENRSPLLSKMRQMILVDQISDIQIIKNRLWNGCHAMLAWYASTIGHEMIGIAMADSKIKKYAEQVVDEVKLGLVNIVPNQAKELDRMAESFLNSCRSAYKDPCERVARDPLRKLNFNERVFGSIENHIHQQLPYQNLLKGAVYGYVYALKNLNLDGEEVTQHLHKNIAQMDITDSQKKVLSGLVVQGIQNELKETGIQFDFLSLELNPEYA
;
A
#
# COMPACT_ATOMS: atom_id res chain seq x y z
N MET A 1 -9.77 -26.86 3.28
CA MET A 1 -11.03 -26.84 4.07
C MET A 1 -10.85 -25.76 5.11
N LEU A 2 -11.67 -24.71 5.05
CA LEU A 2 -11.65 -23.60 5.99
C LEU A 2 -12.44 -24.02 7.24
N ILE A 3 -11.98 -23.63 8.43
CA ILE A 3 -12.76 -23.78 9.66
C ILE A 3 -13.12 -22.37 10.12
N PHE A 4 -14.38 -21.97 9.94
CA PHE A 4 -14.86 -20.63 10.28
C PHE A 4 -15.74 -20.71 11.53
N HIS A 5 -15.34 -20.09 12.64
CA HIS A 5 -16.03 -20.20 13.94
C HIS A 5 -16.41 -21.66 14.31
N ASP A 6 -15.46 -22.59 14.19
CA ASP A 6 -15.61 -24.04 14.40
C ASP A 6 -16.46 -24.80 13.36
N TYR A 7 -16.99 -24.12 12.33
CA TYR A 7 -17.70 -24.78 11.24
C TYR A 7 -16.74 -25.22 10.12
N PRO A 8 -16.73 -26.50 9.72
CA PRO A 8 -15.97 -26.93 8.56
C PRO A 8 -16.68 -26.49 7.27
N VAL A 9 -16.10 -25.49 6.60
CA VAL A 9 -16.64 -24.88 5.38
C VAL A 9 -15.90 -25.38 4.14
N GLN A 10 -16.67 -25.74 3.12
CA GLN A 10 -16.18 -26.13 1.80
C GLN A 10 -16.86 -25.36 0.65
N GLY A 11 -17.95 -24.66 0.94
CA GLY A 11 -18.72 -23.88 -0.04
C GLY A 11 -19.09 -22.49 0.45
N ALA A 12 -19.31 -21.58 -0.49
CA ALA A 12 -19.87 -20.26 -0.22
C ALA A 12 -20.90 -19.92 -1.30
N LEU A 13 -22.15 -19.71 -0.87
CA LEU A 13 -23.30 -19.42 -1.73
C LEU A 13 -23.71 -17.98 -1.48
N PHE A 14 -23.72 -17.16 -2.53
CA PHE A 14 -24.02 -15.74 -2.43
C PHE A 14 -25.38 -15.45 -3.05
N ASP A 15 -26.23 -14.71 -2.33
CA ASP A 15 -27.22 -13.90 -3.04
C ASP A 15 -26.53 -12.75 -3.78
N MET A 16 -27.22 -12.18 -4.76
CA MET A 16 -26.69 -11.17 -5.66
C MET A 16 -27.15 -9.75 -5.32
N ASP A 17 -28.46 -9.51 -5.43
CA ASP A 17 -29.07 -8.19 -5.24
C ASP A 17 -29.11 -7.85 -3.75
N GLY A 18 -28.67 -6.66 -3.35
CA GLY A 18 -28.57 -6.25 -1.94
C GLY A 18 -27.37 -6.85 -1.19
N THR A 19 -26.92 -8.05 -1.56
CA THR A 19 -25.78 -8.75 -0.94
C THR A 19 -24.44 -8.47 -1.62
N MET A 20 -24.31 -8.73 -2.93
CA MET A 20 -23.08 -8.49 -3.70
C MET A 20 -23.08 -7.13 -4.39
N PHE A 21 -24.25 -6.69 -4.87
CA PHE A 21 -24.41 -5.46 -5.62
C PHE A 21 -25.46 -4.56 -4.94
N ASP A 22 -25.20 -3.26 -4.90
CA ASP A 22 -26.09 -2.25 -4.33
C ASP A 22 -27.20 -1.86 -5.34
N THR A 23 -27.85 -2.87 -5.91
CA THR A 23 -28.82 -2.73 -7.01
C THR A 23 -30.15 -2.16 -6.53
N GLU A 24 -30.52 -2.37 -5.26
CA GLU A 24 -31.75 -1.81 -4.68
C GLU A 24 -31.70 -0.27 -4.58
N ARG A 25 -30.54 0.31 -4.24
CA ARG A 25 -30.39 1.78 -4.25
C ARG A 25 -30.44 2.35 -5.65
N LEU A 26 -29.79 1.68 -6.61
CA LEU A 26 -29.87 2.04 -8.03
C LEU A 26 -31.32 1.93 -8.54
N ARG A 27 -32.05 0.90 -8.11
CA ARG A 27 -33.46 0.70 -8.42
C ARG A 27 -34.34 1.83 -7.88
N PHE A 28 -34.09 2.29 -6.66
CA PHE A 28 -34.81 3.43 -6.08
C PHE A 28 -34.58 4.69 -6.90
N GLN A 29 -33.33 4.99 -7.25
CA GLN A 29 -32.97 6.16 -8.06
C GLN A 29 -33.65 6.14 -9.44
N THR A 30 -33.59 5.00 -10.13
CA THR A 30 -34.17 4.83 -11.47
C THR A 30 -35.69 4.85 -11.46
N LEU A 31 -36.34 4.30 -10.43
CA LEU A 31 -37.79 4.40 -10.26
C LEU A 31 -38.24 5.83 -9.99
N LYS A 32 -37.53 6.59 -9.14
CA LYS A 32 -37.80 8.01 -8.91
C LYS A 32 -37.72 8.80 -10.21
N GLN A 33 -36.61 8.65 -10.93
CA GLN A 33 -36.41 9.31 -12.21
C GLN A 33 -37.48 8.94 -13.23
N ALA A 34 -37.78 7.65 -13.39
CA ALA A 34 -38.81 7.19 -14.35
C ALA A 34 -40.22 7.70 -14.00
N SER A 35 -40.57 7.75 -12.71
CA SER A 35 -41.85 8.32 -12.27
C SER A 35 -41.92 9.82 -12.50
N GLU A 36 -40.86 10.56 -12.23
CA GLU A 36 -40.79 12.00 -12.54
C GLU A 36 -40.95 12.25 -14.04
N GLU A 37 -40.24 11.48 -14.89
CA GLU A 37 -40.31 11.59 -16.35
C GLU A 37 -41.72 11.31 -16.91
N LEU A 38 -42.47 10.37 -16.32
CA LEU A 38 -43.74 9.88 -16.90
C LEU A 38 -45.00 10.46 -16.26
N ILE A 39 -44.96 10.80 -14.98
CA ILE A 39 -46.12 11.36 -14.25
C ILE A 39 -45.84 12.73 -13.62
N GLY A 40 -44.64 13.29 -13.78
CA GLY A 40 -44.27 14.59 -13.21
C GLY A 40 -44.17 14.60 -11.68
N GLN A 41 -44.01 13.40 -11.09
CA GLN A 41 -43.84 13.22 -9.65
C GLN A 41 -42.95 12.01 -9.37
N GLU A 42 -41.90 12.21 -8.57
CA GLU A 42 -41.09 11.13 -8.01
C GLU A 42 -41.91 10.20 -7.08
N PHE A 43 -41.68 8.90 -7.24
CA PHE A 43 -42.03 7.91 -6.22
C PHE A 43 -41.31 8.24 -4.91
N SER A 44 -42.08 8.24 -3.82
CA SER A 44 -41.64 8.66 -2.50
C SER A 44 -40.79 7.58 -1.85
N ASP A 45 -39.87 8.00 -0.97
CA ASP A 45 -39.05 7.06 -0.21
C ASP A 45 -39.89 6.10 0.64
N ASP A 46 -41.01 6.55 1.20
CA ASP A 46 -41.93 5.68 1.97
C ASP A 46 -42.51 4.55 1.09
N TYR A 47 -42.99 4.89 -0.10
CA TYR A 47 -43.48 3.91 -1.06
C TYR A 47 -42.39 2.91 -1.48
N LEU A 48 -41.20 3.40 -1.85
CA LEU A 48 -40.08 2.56 -2.29
C LEU A 48 -39.61 1.64 -1.16
N MET A 49 -39.52 2.15 0.07
CA MET A 49 -39.20 1.37 1.26
C MET A 49 -40.22 0.26 1.53
N GLN A 50 -41.51 0.52 1.33
CA GLN A 50 -42.55 -0.50 1.47
C GLN A 50 -42.53 -1.54 0.34
N CYS A 51 -41.96 -1.22 -0.81
CA CYS A 51 -41.80 -2.16 -1.93
C CYS A 51 -40.68 -3.18 -1.75
N LEU A 52 -39.71 -2.93 -0.88
CA LEU A 52 -38.57 -3.85 -0.66
C LEU A 52 -39.06 -5.24 -0.25
N GLY A 53 -38.66 -6.26 -1.02
CA GLY A 53 -39.04 -7.66 -0.82
C GLY A 53 -40.44 -8.05 -1.32
N LEU A 54 -41.18 -7.13 -1.96
CA LEU A 54 -42.49 -7.42 -2.55
C LEU A 54 -42.38 -7.96 -3.99
N SER A 55 -43.40 -8.71 -4.40
CA SER A 55 -43.55 -9.09 -5.81
C SER A 55 -43.90 -7.87 -6.68
N ALA A 56 -43.56 -7.92 -7.97
CA ALA A 56 -43.92 -6.88 -8.94
C ALA A 56 -45.41 -6.51 -8.93
N ARG A 57 -46.27 -7.52 -8.77
CA ARG A 57 -47.73 -7.35 -8.70
C ARG A 57 -48.16 -6.61 -7.42
N THR A 58 -47.58 -6.99 -6.29
CA THR A 58 -47.89 -6.35 -5.00
C THR A 58 -47.38 -4.91 -4.96
N ALA A 59 -46.20 -4.64 -5.55
CA ALA A 59 -45.67 -3.29 -5.71
C ALA A 59 -46.58 -2.43 -6.60
N GLU A 60 -47.12 -2.97 -7.70
CA GLU A 60 -48.12 -2.27 -8.53
C GLU A 60 -49.39 -1.92 -7.75
N GLU A 61 -49.94 -2.87 -6.99
CA GLU A 61 -51.12 -2.63 -6.14
C GLU A 61 -50.84 -1.55 -5.08
N LEU A 62 -49.62 -1.48 -4.56
CA LEU A 62 -49.19 -0.44 -3.64
C LEU A 62 -49.05 0.91 -4.36
N ALA A 63 -48.49 0.93 -5.58
CA ALA A 63 -48.35 2.14 -6.38
C ALA A 63 -49.72 2.78 -6.66
N LYS A 64 -50.72 1.95 -7.00
CA LYS A 64 -52.11 2.41 -7.22
C LYS A 64 -52.72 3.05 -5.98
N LYS A 65 -52.40 2.54 -4.77
CA LYS A 65 -52.86 3.13 -3.51
C LYS A 65 -52.21 4.48 -3.22
N PHE A 66 -50.93 4.65 -3.55
CA PHE A 66 -50.18 5.89 -3.26
C PHE A 66 -50.40 6.97 -4.32
N TYR A 67 -50.47 6.60 -5.60
CA TYR A 67 -50.42 7.50 -6.75
C TYR A 67 -51.68 7.48 -7.62
N GLY A 68 -52.69 6.69 -7.23
CA GLY A 68 -53.97 6.55 -7.93
C GLY A 68 -54.04 5.37 -8.89
N GLU A 69 -55.26 4.90 -9.19
CA GLU A 69 -55.51 3.71 -10.02
C GLU A 69 -54.97 3.83 -11.45
N ASP A 70 -54.87 5.06 -11.98
CA ASP A 70 -54.42 5.33 -13.35
C ASP A 70 -52.89 5.45 -13.48
N VAL A 71 -52.12 5.20 -12.41
CA VAL A 71 -50.65 5.28 -12.46
C VAL A 71 -50.11 4.29 -13.52
N PRO A 72 -49.30 4.72 -14.50
CA PRO A 72 -48.77 3.87 -15.56
C PRO A 72 -47.57 3.04 -15.05
N TYR A 73 -47.75 2.29 -13.96
CA TYR A 73 -46.68 1.58 -13.24
C TYR A 73 -45.86 0.66 -14.14
N ALA A 74 -46.49 -0.06 -15.07
CA ALA A 74 -45.79 -0.92 -16.01
C ALA A 74 -44.83 -0.14 -16.94
N GLN A 75 -45.20 1.08 -17.34
CA GLN A 75 -44.36 1.94 -18.17
C GLN A 75 -43.22 2.55 -17.33
N ILE A 76 -43.51 2.99 -16.11
CA ILE A 76 -42.51 3.48 -15.15
C ILE A 76 -41.47 2.41 -14.86
N ARG A 77 -41.91 1.18 -14.57
CA ARG A 77 -41.02 0.05 -14.32
C ARG A 77 -40.13 -0.24 -15.53
N LYS A 78 -40.72 -0.30 -16.73
CA LYS A 78 -39.94 -0.53 -17.96
C LYS A 78 -38.91 0.57 -18.19
N ARG A 79 -39.28 1.84 -17.98
CA ARG A 79 -38.36 2.97 -18.10
C ARG A 79 -37.26 2.92 -17.03
N ALA A 80 -37.57 2.53 -15.80
CA ALA A 80 -36.59 2.32 -14.75
C ALA A 80 -35.61 1.17 -15.09
N ASP A 81 -36.08 0.06 -15.67
CA ASP A 81 -35.23 -1.03 -16.17
C ASP A 81 -34.24 -0.53 -17.25
N GLU A 82 -34.71 0.34 -18.17
CA GLU A 82 -33.87 0.97 -19.20
C GLU A 82 -32.81 1.89 -18.57
N LEU A 83 -33.19 2.75 -17.63
CA LEU A 83 -32.30 3.66 -16.91
C LEU A 83 -31.26 2.93 -16.06
N GLU A 84 -31.64 1.81 -15.43
CA GLU A 84 -30.74 0.96 -14.66
C GLU A 84 -29.66 0.35 -15.57
N LEU A 85 -30.08 -0.19 -16.72
CA LEU A 85 -29.16 -0.75 -17.70
C LEU A 85 -28.24 0.30 -18.30
N GLU A 86 -28.75 1.50 -18.59
CA GLU A 86 -27.95 2.66 -19.02
C GLU A 86 -26.92 3.03 -17.95
N SER A 87 -27.32 3.11 -16.68
CA SER A 87 -26.42 3.43 -15.57
C SER A 87 -25.33 2.37 -15.39
N VAL A 88 -25.67 1.08 -15.45
CA VAL A 88 -24.70 -0.02 -15.36
C VAL A 88 -23.71 0.03 -16.53
N ARG A 89 -24.17 0.34 -17.74
CA ARG A 89 -23.29 0.46 -18.92
C ARG A 89 -22.36 1.67 -18.84
N MET A 90 -22.84 2.78 -18.28
CA MET A 90 -22.06 4.03 -18.18
C MET A 90 -21.12 4.05 -16.97
N ASN A 91 -21.57 3.55 -15.83
CA ASN A 91 -20.90 3.69 -14.53
C ASN A 91 -20.37 2.36 -13.96
N GLY A 92 -20.72 1.23 -14.57
CA GLY A 92 -20.43 -0.10 -14.06
C GLY A 92 -21.48 -0.58 -13.04
N VAL A 93 -21.38 -1.86 -12.66
CA VAL A 93 -22.24 -2.46 -11.63
C VAL A 93 -21.84 -1.91 -10.25
N PRO A 94 -22.80 -1.52 -9.39
CA PRO A 94 -22.51 -0.99 -8.05
C PRO A 94 -22.07 -2.11 -7.09
N ILE A 95 -20.80 -2.48 -7.13
CA ILE A 95 -20.22 -3.54 -6.28
C ILE A 95 -20.20 -3.11 -4.81
N LYS A 96 -20.72 -3.95 -3.90
CA LYS A 96 -20.62 -3.73 -2.45
C LYS A 96 -19.15 -3.70 -2.01
N LYS A 97 -18.81 -2.66 -1.24
CA LYS A 97 -17.47 -2.44 -0.67
C LYS A 97 -16.98 -3.69 0.06
N GLY A 98 -15.83 -4.24 -0.34
CA GLY A 98 -15.22 -5.42 0.31
C GLY A 98 -15.51 -6.77 -0.36
N LEU A 99 -16.45 -6.84 -1.31
CA LEU A 99 -16.83 -8.08 -1.99
C LEU A 99 -15.63 -8.79 -2.66
N ILE A 100 -14.82 -8.03 -3.41
CA ILE A 100 -13.69 -8.61 -4.17
C ILE A 100 -12.68 -9.27 -3.23
N GLN A 101 -12.39 -8.60 -2.11
CA GLN A 101 -11.50 -9.12 -1.07
C GLN A 101 -12.04 -10.43 -0.51
N VAL A 102 -13.33 -10.47 -0.15
CA VAL A 102 -13.99 -11.67 0.38
C VAL A 102 -13.91 -12.83 -0.61
N LEU A 103 -14.27 -12.60 -1.88
CA LEU A 103 -14.23 -13.63 -2.93
C LEU A 103 -12.81 -14.20 -3.11
N GLU A 104 -11.79 -13.35 -3.09
CA GLU A 104 -10.38 -13.77 -3.15
C GLU A 104 -9.98 -14.62 -1.93
N ARG A 105 -10.32 -14.22 -0.70
CA ARG A 105 -10.02 -14.99 0.52
C ARG A 105 -10.64 -16.38 0.46
N LEU A 106 -11.93 -16.45 0.13
CA LEU A 106 -12.67 -17.71 0.08
C LEU A 106 -12.13 -18.62 -1.03
N ARG A 107 -11.82 -18.07 -2.21
CA ARG A 107 -11.24 -18.84 -3.32
C ARG A 107 -9.86 -19.37 -2.99
N LYS A 108 -8.95 -18.54 -2.47
CA LYS A 108 -7.61 -18.98 -2.08
C LYS A 108 -7.62 -19.95 -0.89
N SER A 109 -8.67 -19.92 -0.07
CA SER A 109 -8.93 -20.93 0.98
C SER A 109 -9.47 -22.26 0.44
N GLY A 110 -9.67 -22.38 -0.87
CA GLY A 110 -10.07 -23.61 -1.56
C GLY A 110 -11.56 -23.93 -1.48
N LEU A 111 -12.41 -22.94 -1.19
CA LEU A 111 -13.87 -23.14 -1.22
C LEU A 111 -14.34 -23.23 -2.67
N ARG A 112 -15.50 -23.87 -2.88
CA ARG A 112 -16.32 -23.78 -4.10
C ARG A 112 -17.39 -22.69 -3.91
N MET A 113 -17.71 -21.93 -4.94
CA MET A 113 -18.60 -20.77 -4.83
C MET A 113 -19.70 -20.82 -5.88
N ALA A 114 -20.89 -20.40 -5.49
CA ALA A 114 -22.01 -20.25 -6.40
C ALA A 114 -22.83 -19.01 -6.07
N VAL A 115 -23.53 -18.50 -7.07
CA VAL A 115 -24.57 -17.49 -6.88
C VAL A 115 -25.93 -18.18 -6.81
N ALA A 116 -26.75 -17.78 -5.84
CA ALA A 116 -28.11 -18.28 -5.60
C ALA A 116 -29.08 -17.08 -5.55
N THR A 117 -29.55 -16.65 -6.72
CA THR A 117 -30.30 -15.38 -6.89
C THR A 117 -31.71 -15.60 -7.43
N SER A 118 -32.67 -14.77 -6.99
CA SER A 118 -34.02 -14.72 -7.57
C SER A 118 -34.05 -14.10 -8.98
N SER A 119 -32.96 -13.45 -9.40
CA SER A 119 -32.82 -12.85 -10.72
C SER A 119 -32.74 -13.92 -11.81
N ARG A 120 -33.17 -13.58 -13.03
CA ARG A 120 -33.05 -14.46 -14.21
C ARG A 120 -31.58 -14.64 -14.59
N ARG A 121 -31.23 -15.82 -15.11
CA ARG A 121 -29.84 -16.14 -15.48
C ARG A 121 -29.15 -15.08 -16.34
N ALA A 122 -29.80 -14.63 -17.42
CA ALA A 122 -29.20 -13.64 -18.33
C ALA A 122 -28.77 -12.35 -17.63
N ILE A 123 -29.58 -11.85 -16.68
CA ILE A 123 -29.29 -10.63 -15.92
C ILE A 123 -28.16 -10.88 -14.91
N ALA A 124 -28.21 -12.01 -14.21
CA ALA A 124 -27.18 -12.38 -13.25
C ALA A 124 -25.80 -12.53 -13.92
N GLU A 125 -25.73 -13.19 -15.08
CA GLU A 125 -24.50 -13.34 -15.84
C GLU A 125 -23.96 -11.99 -16.34
N GLU A 126 -24.83 -11.12 -16.88
CA GLU A 126 -24.43 -9.77 -17.30
C GLU A 126 -23.81 -8.96 -16.15
N TYR A 127 -24.42 -8.99 -14.96
CA TYR A 127 -23.93 -8.23 -13.81
C TYR A 127 -22.60 -8.79 -13.30
N LEU A 128 -22.48 -10.10 -13.18
CA LEU A 128 -21.25 -10.75 -12.71
C LEU A 128 -20.08 -10.57 -13.69
N ILE A 129 -20.35 -10.57 -15.01
CA ILE A 129 -19.34 -10.32 -16.05
C ILE A 129 -18.90 -8.86 -16.02
N ASN A 130 -19.83 -7.91 -16.01
CA ASN A 130 -19.53 -6.48 -15.99
C ASN A 130 -18.83 -6.05 -14.69
N ALA A 131 -19.11 -6.73 -13.57
CA ALA A 131 -18.41 -6.55 -12.30
C ALA A 131 -17.04 -7.26 -12.24
N ASN A 132 -16.67 -8.05 -13.26
CA ASN A 132 -15.46 -8.88 -13.31
C ASN A 132 -15.32 -9.87 -12.13
N VAL A 133 -16.46 -10.39 -11.64
CA VAL A 133 -16.53 -11.37 -10.54
C VAL A 133 -17.04 -12.74 -10.97
N TYR A 134 -17.57 -12.89 -12.19
CA TYR A 134 -18.06 -14.16 -12.71
C TYR A 134 -17.04 -15.31 -12.55
N LYS A 135 -15.75 -14.99 -12.79
CA LYS A 135 -14.60 -15.90 -12.67
C LYS A 135 -14.45 -16.59 -11.30
N PHE A 136 -15.08 -16.08 -10.24
CA PHE A 136 -15.00 -16.64 -8.91
C PHE A 136 -16.00 -17.79 -8.66
N PHE A 137 -17.06 -17.88 -9.47
CA PHE A 137 -18.17 -18.79 -9.24
C PHE A 137 -18.08 -20.02 -10.13
N ASP A 138 -18.21 -21.20 -9.52
CA ASP A 138 -18.20 -22.48 -10.21
C ASP A 138 -19.53 -22.75 -10.93
N LEU A 139 -20.63 -22.17 -10.42
CA LEU A 139 -21.96 -22.22 -11.05
C LEU A 139 -22.90 -21.13 -10.53
N LEU A 140 -24.00 -20.96 -11.23
CA LEU A 140 -25.12 -20.10 -10.83
C LEU A 140 -26.39 -20.97 -10.70
N VAL A 141 -27.25 -20.60 -9.75
CA VAL A 141 -28.64 -21.05 -9.67
C VAL A 141 -29.50 -19.80 -9.63
N CYS A 142 -30.33 -19.63 -10.67
CA CYS A 142 -31.10 -18.43 -10.90
C CYS A 142 -32.61 -18.68 -10.68
N GLY A 143 -33.39 -17.60 -10.57
CA GLY A 143 -34.82 -17.68 -10.24
C GLY A 143 -35.66 -18.39 -11.31
N ASP A 144 -35.21 -18.37 -12.56
CA ASP A 144 -35.81 -19.10 -13.69
C ASP A 144 -35.47 -20.60 -13.72
N GLU A 145 -34.63 -21.08 -12.80
CA GLU A 145 -34.26 -22.49 -12.65
C GLU A 145 -34.92 -23.18 -11.45
N VAL A 146 -35.77 -22.49 -10.68
CA VAL A 146 -36.41 -23.04 -9.46
C VAL A 146 -37.94 -22.99 -9.57
N GLU A 147 -38.62 -24.00 -9.04
CA GLU A 147 -40.08 -24.04 -8.99
C GLU A 147 -40.62 -23.13 -7.88
N ARG A 148 -39.91 -23.04 -6.76
CA ARG A 148 -40.27 -22.24 -5.59
C ARG A 148 -39.13 -21.28 -5.24
N GLY A 149 -39.35 -20.00 -5.54
CA GLY A 149 -38.43 -18.92 -5.14
C GLY A 149 -38.36 -18.72 -3.62
N LYS A 150 -37.42 -17.86 -3.20
CA LYS A 150 -37.27 -17.41 -1.79
C LYS A 150 -38.64 -16.89 -1.28
N PRO A 151 -39.09 -17.27 -0.08
CA PRO A 151 -38.33 -17.85 1.03
C PRO A 151 -38.17 -19.39 1.03
N HIS A 152 -38.66 -20.10 0.02
CA HIS A 152 -38.48 -21.56 -0.03
C HIS A 152 -36.97 -21.91 -0.19
N PRO A 153 -36.44 -22.97 0.47
CA PRO A 153 -35.01 -23.28 0.48
C PRO A 153 -34.45 -23.88 -0.83
N GLU A 154 -35.31 -24.10 -1.84
CA GLU A 154 -34.97 -24.83 -3.07
C GLU A 154 -33.73 -24.27 -3.76
N ILE A 155 -33.59 -22.95 -3.84
CA ILE A 155 -32.48 -22.32 -4.56
C ILE A 155 -31.12 -22.64 -3.92
N PHE A 156 -31.01 -22.54 -2.60
CA PHE A 156 -29.78 -22.83 -1.86
C PHE A 156 -29.50 -24.34 -1.80
N LEU A 157 -30.53 -25.17 -1.62
CA LEU A 157 -30.40 -26.63 -1.68
C LEU A 157 -29.87 -27.08 -3.05
N LYS A 158 -30.42 -26.52 -4.14
CA LYS A 158 -30.00 -26.83 -5.50
C LYS A 158 -28.57 -26.34 -5.77
N ALA A 159 -28.20 -25.16 -5.27
CA ALA A 159 -26.83 -24.66 -5.40
C ALA A 159 -25.82 -25.54 -4.66
N ALA A 160 -26.09 -25.91 -3.39
CA ALA A 160 -25.25 -26.83 -2.63
C ALA A 160 -25.14 -28.21 -3.31
N GLN A 161 -26.26 -28.75 -3.78
CA GLN A 161 -26.30 -30.03 -4.49
C GLN A 161 -25.47 -29.99 -5.78
N LYS A 162 -25.63 -28.95 -6.62
CA LYS A 162 -24.86 -28.81 -7.87
C LYS A 162 -23.36 -28.64 -7.58
N LEU A 163 -22.98 -28.03 -6.47
CA LEU A 163 -21.59 -27.96 -6.01
C LEU A 163 -21.07 -29.28 -5.42
N ASN A 164 -21.91 -30.32 -5.30
CA ASN A 164 -21.61 -31.58 -4.60
C ASN A 164 -21.19 -31.33 -3.13
N LEU A 165 -21.96 -30.52 -2.42
CA LEU A 165 -21.77 -30.16 -1.02
C LEU A 165 -23.06 -30.37 -0.23
N GLN A 166 -22.91 -30.64 1.07
CA GLN A 166 -24.04 -30.55 1.99
C GLN A 166 -24.28 -29.09 2.39
N PRO A 167 -25.54 -28.65 2.57
CA PRO A 167 -25.84 -27.27 2.98
C PRO A 167 -25.07 -26.81 4.22
N GLN A 168 -24.87 -27.70 5.21
CA GLN A 168 -24.16 -27.42 6.46
C GLN A 168 -22.67 -27.12 6.27
N GLN A 169 -22.12 -27.40 5.09
CA GLN A 169 -20.72 -27.11 4.72
C GLN A 169 -20.60 -25.79 3.95
N CYS A 170 -21.70 -25.07 3.75
CA CYS A 170 -21.77 -23.87 2.95
C CYS A 170 -22.07 -22.64 3.82
N LEU A 171 -21.24 -21.60 3.67
CA LEU A 171 -21.64 -20.25 4.03
C LEU A 171 -22.72 -19.80 3.05
N MET A 172 -23.80 -19.18 3.54
CA MET A 172 -24.88 -18.66 2.70
C MET A 172 -25.09 -17.18 3.03
N PHE A 173 -24.72 -16.30 2.10
CA PHE A 173 -24.70 -14.85 2.27
C PHE A 173 -25.97 -14.21 1.74
N GLU A 174 -26.61 -13.40 2.58
CA GLU A 174 -27.92 -12.79 2.33
C GLU A 174 -28.07 -11.44 3.03
N ASP A 175 -28.99 -10.61 2.55
CA ASP A 175 -29.39 -9.35 3.17
C ASP A 175 -30.91 -9.27 3.43
N SER A 176 -31.70 -10.13 2.79
CA SER A 176 -33.17 -10.04 2.78
C SER A 176 -33.84 -11.02 3.74
N GLU A 177 -35.05 -10.69 4.23
CA GLU A 177 -35.82 -11.61 5.10
C GLU A 177 -36.18 -12.92 4.39
N ASN A 178 -36.65 -12.83 3.14
CA ASN A 178 -37.02 -14.02 2.38
C ASN A 178 -35.79 -14.89 2.13
N GLY A 179 -34.67 -14.26 1.80
CA GLY A 179 -33.44 -14.97 1.48
C GLY A 179 -32.77 -15.60 2.70
N ILE A 180 -32.64 -14.88 3.82
CA ILE A 180 -32.08 -15.46 5.05
C ILE A 180 -32.93 -16.62 5.59
N CYS A 181 -34.27 -16.55 5.44
CA CYS A 181 -35.15 -17.67 5.76
C CYS A 181 -34.88 -18.88 4.84
N SER A 182 -34.77 -18.64 3.53
CA SER A 182 -34.45 -19.68 2.54
C SER A 182 -33.10 -20.37 2.84
N ALA A 183 -32.06 -19.59 3.13
CA ALA A 183 -30.74 -20.09 3.46
C ALA A 183 -30.71 -20.88 4.78
N SER A 184 -31.42 -20.38 5.81
CA SER A 184 -31.53 -21.04 7.12
C SER A 184 -32.30 -22.36 7.02
N ASP A 185 -33.44 -22.36 6.32
CA ASP A 185 -34.27 -23.56 6.14
C ASP A 185 -33.60 -24.60 5.22
N ALA A 186 -32.64 -24.18 4.38
CA ALA A 186 -31.77 -25.10 3.64
C ALA A 186 -30.74 -25.81 4.54
N GLY A 187 -30.52 -25.32 5.76
CA GLY A 187 -29.55 -25.85 6.72
C GLY A 187 -28.12 -25.32 6.53
N GLY A 188 -27.97 -24.15 5.90
CA GLY A 188 -26.69 -23.48 5.70
C GLY A 188 -26.14 -22.76 6.93
N ILE A 189 -24.87 -22.39 6.87
CA ILE A 189 -24.25 -21.46 7.83
C ILE A 189 -24.56 -20.05 7.33
N THR A 190 -25.62 -19.45 7.86
CA THR A 190 -26.18 -18.20 7.33
C THR A 190 -25.39 -16.97 7.79
N ILE A 191 -24.97 -16.16 6.82
CA ILE A 191 -24.33 -14.86 7.02
C ILE A 191 -25.30 -13.79 6.55
N LEU A 192 -25.77 -12.97 7.49
CA LEU A 192 -26.67 -11.86 7.20
C LEU A 192 -25.89 -10.55 7.14
N PHE A 193 -26.11 -9.76 6.09
CA PHE A 193 -25.64 -8.40 5.96
C PHE A 193 -26.77 -7.40 6.19
N LYS A 194 -26.40 -6.22 6.70
CA LYS A 194 -27.28 -5.06 6.65
C LYS A 194 -27.25 -4.44 5.25
N ASP A 195 -28.43 -4.04 4.77
CA ASP A 195 -28.57 -3.25 3.55
C ASP A 195 -29.39 -1.97 3.81
N ILE A 196 -30.46 -1.72 3.06
CA ILE A 196 -31.28 -0.50 3.20
C ILE A 196 -32.06 -0.49 4.52
N LYS A 197 -32.55 -1.65 4.97
CA LYS A 197 -33.33 -1.80 6.21
C LYS A 197 -32.50 -2.43 7.31
N GLU A 198 -32.77 -2.01 8.55
CA GLU A 198 -32.28 -2.73 9.73
C GLU A 198 -32.91 -4.14 9.78
N PRO A 199 -32.09 -5.18 10.04
CA PRO A 199 -32.62 -6.51 10.25
C PRO A 199 -33.64 -6.57 11.38
N ASN A 200 -34.77 -7.22 11.13
CA ASN A 200 -35.76 -7.46 12.17
C ASN A 200 -35.43 -8.72 13.00
N ASP A 201 -36.13 -8.92 14.12
CA ASP A 201 -35.93 -10.05 15.03
C ASP A 201 -36.02 -11.42 14.32
N ARG A 202 -36.88 -11.53 13.31
CA ARG A 202 -37.03 -12.78 12.54
C ARG A 202 -35.78 -13.06 11.72
N MET A 203 -35.23 -12.07 11.02
CA MET A 203 -33.97 -12.20 10.28
C MET A 203 -32.82 -12.61 11.20
N LEU A 204 -32.67 -11.89 12.33
CA LEU A 204 -31.63 -12.17 13.31
C LEU A 204 -31.76 -13.58 13.91
N SER A 205 -32.98 -14.07 14.14
CA SER A 205 -33.20 -15.44 14.63
C SER A 205 -32.82 -16.54 13.63
N LYS A 206 -32.74 -16.20 12.34
CA LYS A 206 -32.41 -17.12 11.23
C LYS A 206 -30.95 -17.01 10.79
N ALA A 207 -30.31 -15.88 11.07
CA ALA A 207 -28.89 -15.64 10.82
C ALA A 207 -28.03 -16.37 11.85
N LYS A 208 -26.95 -17.01 11.38
CA LYS A 208 -25.95 -17.60 12.27
C LYS A 208 -24.93 -16.56 12.72
N PHE A 209 -24.53 -15.71 11.77
CA PHE A 209 -23.70 -14.54 12.00
C PHE A 209 -24.33 -13.34 11.29
N TYR A 210 -24.16 -12.17 11.90
CA TYR A 210 -24.64 -10.90 11.36
C TYR A 210 -23.47 -9.93 11.32
N TYR A 211 -23.32 -9.24 10.19
CA TYR A 211 -22.32 -8.21 9.97
C TYR A 211 -22.99 -6.99 9.34
N GLN A 212 -22.51 -5.79 9.68
CA GLN A 212 -23.00 -4.53 9.11
C GLN A 212 -22.68 -4.44 7.62
N ASP A 213 -21.52 -4.94 7.21
CA ASP A 213 -21.08 -4.94 5.82
C ASP A 213 -20.06 -6.05 5.51
N MET A 214 -19.65 -6.12 4.24
CA MET A 214 -18.67 -7.07 3.75
C MET A 214 -17.26 -6.83 4.32
N TYR A 215 -16.91 -5.61 4.74
CA TYR A 215 -15.61 -5.35 5.37
C TYR A 215 -15.55 -5.88 6.80
N GLU A 216 -16.64 -5.77 7.56
CA GLU A 216 -16.74 -6.38 8.87
C GLU A 216 -16.64 -7.92 8.77
N PHE A 217 -17.34 -8.52 7.80
CA PHE A 217 -17.18 -9.95 7.54
C PHE A 217 -15.76 -10.29 7.07
N LEU A 218 -15.14 -9.47 6.22
CA LEU A 218 -13.75 -9.67 5.79
C LEU A 218 -12.80 -9.68 6.99
N ASN A 219 -12.96 -8.75 7.94
CA ASN A 219 -12.16 -8.72 9.17
C ASN A 219 -12.32 -10.00 9.99
N ALA A 220 -13.56 -10.48 10.15
CA ALA A 220 -13.82 -11.74 10.84
C ALA A 220 -13.23 -12.94 10.08
N LEU A 221 -13.33 -12.95 8.75
CA LEU A 221 -12.79 -14.00 7.89
C LEU A 221 -11.27 -14.07 7.95
N ASP A 222 -10.59 -12.91 8.01
CA ASP A 222 -9.13 -12.83 8.01
C ASP A 222 -8.52 -13.66 9.17
N GLU A 223 -9.19 -13.75 10.34
CA GLU A 223 -8.77 -14.60 11.48
C GLU A 223 -8.67 -16.09 11.16
N TYR A 224 -9.42 -16.55 10.16
CA TYR A 224 -9.50 -17.97 9.77
C TYR A 224 -8.77 -18.26 8.45
N THR A 225 -8.22 -17.23 7.80
CA THR A 225 -7.47 -17.38 6.55
C THR A 225 -5.97 -17.25 6.80
N PRO A 226 -5.12 -17.92 6.01
CA PRO A 226 -3.68 -17.80 6.17
C PRO A 226 -3.19 -16.36 5.91
N GLU A 227 -2.38 -15.84 6.83
CA GLU A 227 -1.59 -14.63 6.58
C GLU A 227 -0.57 -14.92 5.47
N ILE A 228 -0.58 -14.10 4.42
CA ILE A 228 0.40 -14.20 3.35
C ILE A 228 1.64 -13.41 3.78
N GLY A 229 2.74 -14.11 4.02
CA GLY A 229 4.01 -13.49 4.39
C GLY A 229 4.58 -12.54 3.33
N MET A 230 5.70 -11.90 3.65
CA MET A 230 6.38 -10.95 2.75
C MET A 230 6.58 -11.54 1.34
N PRO A 231 6.27 -10.79 0.26
CA PRO A 231 6.46 -11.28 -1.09
C PRO A 231 7.92 -11.55 -1.39
N HIS A 232 8.18 -12.52 -2.25
CA HIS A 232 9.47 -12.60 -2.93
C HIS A 232 9.53 -11.55 -4.03
N LEU A 233 10.74 -11.09 -4.38
CA LEU A 233 10.92 -10.04 -5.38
C LEU A 233 10.31 -10.38 -6.76
N GLN A 234 10.31 -11.65 -7.14
CA GLN A 234 9.77 -12.12 -8.43
C GLN A 234 8.32 -12.61 -8.30
N GLU A 235 7.70 -12.45 -7.14
CA GLU A 235 6.31 -12.84 -6.94
C GLU A 235 5.40 -11.89 -7.74
N PRO A 236 4.47 -12.41 -8.56
CA PRO A 236 3.59 -11.56 -9.34
C PRO A 236 2.65 -10.76 -8.43
N PHE A 237 2.30 -9.54 -8.85
CA PHE A 237 1.27 -8.78 -8.16
C PHE A 237 -0.09 -9.48 -8.22
N PRO A 238 -0.95 -9.26 -7.20
CA PRO A 238 -2.33 -9.71 -7.25
C PRO A 238 -3.05 -9.19 -8.49
N GLN A 239 -3.76 -10.07 -9.18
CA GLN A 239 -4.48 -9.72 -10.41
C GLN A 239 -5.80 -9.00 -10.14
N SER A 240 -6.42 -9.27 -8.99
CA SER A 240 -7.69 -8.67 -8.61
C SER A 240 -7.50 -7.27 -8.02
N LEU A 241 -8.32 -6.33 -8.50
CA LEU A 241 -8.34 -4.96 -8.01
C LEU A 241 -9.45 -4.82 -6.96
N ASN A 242 -9.11 -4.27 -5.80
CA ASN A 242 -10.12 -3.85 -4.82
C ASN A 242 -10.76 -2.52 -5.26
N GLN A 243 -11.54 -1.88 -4.39
CA GLN A 243 -12.24 -0.61 -4.72
C GLN A 243 -11.55 0.63 -4.15
N LEU A 244 -10.38 0.48 -3.54
CA LEU A 244 -9.68 1.56 -2.86
C LEU A 244 -8.88 2.39 -3.87
N THR A 245 -8.89 3.72 -3.65
CA THR A 245 -7.87 4.62 -4.19
C THR A 245 -6.82 4.87 -3.11
N VAL A 246 -5.55 4.95 -3.51
CA VAL A 246 -4.43 5.28 -2.61
C VAL A 246 -3.54 6.35 -3.25
N GLY A 247 -2.89 7.14 -2.41
CA GLY A 247 -2.08 8.30 -2.80
C GLY A 247 -0.59 8.15 -2.46
N ILE A 248 0.26 8.75 -3.26
CA ILE A 248 1.68 8.98 -2.99
C ILE A 248 1.96 10.47 -3.16
N HIS A 249 2.04 11.20 -2.06
CA HIS A 249 2.45 12.60 -2.10
C HIS A 249 3.98 12.67 -2.20
N GLY A 250 4.49 12.91 -3.41
CA GLY A 250 5.92 12.93 -3.71
C GLY A 250 6.39 11.71 -4.50
N PHE A 251 6.18 11.72 -5.81
CA PHE A 251 6.66 10.72 -6.76
C PHE A 251 8.17 10.89 -7.04
N GLY A 252 8.95 10.61 -6.00
CA GLY A 252 10.40 10.62 -6.01
C GLY A 252 11.00 9.22 -6.07
N ALA A 253 12.26 9.09 -5.66
CA ALA A 253 12.94 7.79 -5.63
C ALA A 253 12.19 6.82 -4.71
N ILE A 254 11.85 7.26 -3.50
CA ILE A 254 11.11 6.45 -2.53
C ILE A 254 9.66 6.25 -2.96
N GLY A 255 8.98 7.32 -3.38
CA GLY A 255 7.57 7.24 -3.81
C GLY A 255 7.36 6.28 -4.98
N GLY A 256 8.05 6.49 -6.11
CA GLY A 256 7.90 5.65 -7.30
C GLY A 256 8.74 4.37 -7.26
N GLY A 257 9.96 4.42 -6.74
CA GLY A 257 10.87 3.27 -6.76
C GLY A 257 10.76 2.31 -5.58
N TYR A 258 9.85 2.59 -4.63
CA TYR A 258 9.61 1.70 -3.48
C TYR A 258 8.15 1.64 -3.04
N ILE A 259 7.53 2.77 -2.69
CA ILE A 259 6.15 2.76 -2.16
C ILE A 259 5.16 2.24 -3.19
N ALA A 260 5.30 2.62 -4.46
CA ALA A 260 4.44 2.09 -5.52
C ALA A 260 4.49 0.55 -5.63
N GLN A 261 5.65 -0.07 -5.38
CA GLN A 261 5.75 -1.53 -5.29
C GLN A 261 4.96 -2.07 -4.10
N ILE A 262 5.15 -1.49 -2.90
CA ILE A 262 4.43 -1.89 -1.68
C ILE A 262 2.91 -1.85 -1.90
N LEU A 263 2.43 -0.77 -2.50
CA LEU A 263 1.01 -0.60 -2.80
C LEU A 263 0.52 -1.56 -3.91
N SER A 264 1.41 -2.04 -4.79
CA SER A 264 1.08 -3.01 -5.83
C SER A 264 0.95 -4.44 -5.31
N HIS A 265 1.70 -4.81 -4.25
CA HIS A 265 1.50 -6.08 -3.55
C HIS A 265 0.35 -6.04 -2.54
N TRP A 266 0.15 -4.91 -1.87
CA TRP A 266 -0.95 -4.65 -0.94
C TRP A 266 -1.12 -5.79 0.08
N ASP A 267 -2.25 -6.50 0.06
CA ASP A 267 -2.57 -7.62 0.95
C ASP A 267 -2.26 -9.01 0.33
N GLY A 268 -1.73 -9.05 -0.89
CA GLY A 268 -1.44 -10.27 -1.66
C GLY A 268 -2.64 -10.99 -2.26
N TYR A 269 -3.86 -10.62 -1.87
CA TYR A 269 -5.09 -11.12 -2.46
C TYR A 269 -5.62 -10.16 -3.53
N THR A 270 -5.50 -8.87 -3.26
CA THR A 270 -5.94 -7.77 -4.12
C THR A 270 -4.87 -6.69 -4.16
N ARG A 271 -5.01 -5.73 -5.07
CA ARG A 271 -4.28 -4.45 -5.05
C ARG A 271 -5.23 -3.28 -5.29
N PRO A 272 -4.87 -2.04 -4.95
CA PRO A 272 -5.72 -0.87 -5.12
C PRO A 272 -6.27 -0.73 -6.54
N LYS A 273 -7.52 -0.30 -6.69
CA LYS A 273 -8.12 0.01 -7.99
C LYS A 273 -7.31 1.06 -8.74
N ARG A 274 -6.85 2.06 -7.98
CA ARG A 274 -6.19 3.24 -8.53
C ARG A 274 -5.14 3.75 -7.55
N MET A 275 -3.95 4.03 -8.08
CA MET A 275 -2.89 4.74 -7.37
C MET A 275 -2.71 6.13 -7.99
N LEU A 276 -2.73 7.16 -7.16
CA LEU A 276 -2.43 8.54 -7.55
C LEU A 276 -1.08 8.93 -6.96
N ALA A 277 -0.20 9.55 -7.74
CA ALA A 277 1.09 10.02 -7.25
C ALA A 277 1.36 11.45 -7.70
N SER A 278 1.79 12.34 -6.80
CA SER A 278 2.03 13.74 -7.15
C SER A 278 3.48 14.06 -7.44
N THR A 279 3.76 14.87 -8.46
CA THR A 279 5.11 15.34 -8.79
C THR A 279 5.12 16.74 -9.37
N ARG A 280 6.22 17.46 -9.15
CA ARG A 280 6.56 18.68 -9.92
C ARG A 280 7.49 18.40 -11.09
N ASN A 281 8.01 17.17 -11.20
CA ASN A 281 8.85 16.81 -12.33
C ASN A 281 7.98 16.48 -13.54
N ARG A 282 7.85 17.45 -14.44
CA ARG A 282 7.06 17.32 -15.67
C ARG A 282 7.47 16.12 -16.52
N LEU A 283 8.77 15.77 -16.56
CA LEU A 283 9.23 14.61 -17.32
C LEU A 283 8.61 13.31 -16.79
N TYR A 284 8.51 13.14 -15.46
CA TYR A 284 7.87 11.96 -14.87
C TYR A 284 6.36 11.97 -15.06
N LEU A 285 5.73 13.13 -14.88
CA LEU A 285 4.29 13.29 -15.10
C LEU A 285 3.90 12.85 -16.51
N GLU A 286 4.54 13.41 -17.53
CA GLU A 286 4.22 13.12 -18.93
C GLU A 286 4.60 11.68 -19.29
N SER A 287 5.77 11.20 -18.82
CA SER A 287 6.25 9.85 -19.19
C SER A 287 5.36 8.75 -18.60
N VAL A 288 5.05 8.79 -17.30
CA VAL A 288 4.26 7.73 -16.67
C VAL A 288 2.84 7.70 -17.23
N ASN A 289 2.21 8.87 -17.39
CA ASN A 289 0.86 8.96 -17.92
C ASN A 289 0.79 8.55 -19.41
N SER A 290 1.83 8.84 -20.21
CA SER A 290 1.86 8.44 -21.63
C SER A 290 2.07 6.94 -21.83
N PHE A 291 2.92 6.31 -21.00
CA PHE A 291 3.23 4.87 -21.09
C PHE A 291 2.21 4.00 -20.32
N GLY A 292 1.44 4.60 -19.41
CA GLY A 292 0.51 3.90 -18.51
C GLY A 292 1.18 2.98 -17.48
N SER A 293 2.52 2.84 -17.53
CA SER A 293 3.31 1.99 -16.68
C SER A 293 4.78 2.41 -16.71
N TYR A 294 5.55 1.94 -15.74
CA TYR A 294 7.01 2.11 -15.68
C TYR A 294 7.63 0.94 -14.93
N SER A 295 8.96 0.87 -14.90
CA SER A 295 9.69 -0.24 -14.31
C SER A 295 10.70 0.22 -13.26
N ILE A 296 10.84 -0.61 -12.23
CA ILE A 296 11.84 -0.51 -11.17
C ILE A 296 12.89 -1.59 -11.44
N ARG A 297 14.16 -1.19 -11.55
CA ARG A 297 15.27 -2.09 -11.84
C ARG A 297 15.97 -2.57 -10.56
N TYR A 298 16.06 -3.89 -10.43
CA TYR A 298 16.79 -4.59 -9.39
C TYR A 298 18.09 -5.15 -9.95
N GLY A 299 19.11 -4.28 -10.02
CA GLY A 299 20.37 -4.60 -10.71
C GLY A 299 21.09 -5.84 -10.17
N GLN A 300 20.95 -6.12 -8.86
CA GLN A 300 21.56 -7.29 -8.20
C GLN A 300 20.98 -8.63 -8.69
N SER A 301 19.73 -8.63 -9.15
CA SER A 301 19.00 -9.82 -9.59
C SER A 301 18.73 -9.84 -11.09
N SER A 302 19.20 -8.82 -11.83
CA SER A 302 18.90 -8.61 -13.25
C SER A 302 17.38 -8.70 -13.53
N TYR A 303 16.59 -8.11 -12.65
CA TYR A 303 15.13 -8.15 -12.71
C TYR A 303 14.57 -6.74 -12.81
N ASP A 304 13.62 -6.53 -13.72
CA ASP A 304 12.88 -5.28 -13.87
C ASP A 304 11.42 -5.58 -13.51
N GLU A 305 10.89 -4.89 -12.50
CA GLU A 305 9.52 -5.05 -12.03
C GLU A 305 8.66 -3.93 -12.58
N ARG A 306 7.53 -4.28 -13.18
CA ARG A 306 6.67 -3.33 -13.88
C ARG A 306 5.52 -2.88 -13.00
N ILE A 307 5.43 -1.58 -12.74
CA ILE A 307 4.35 -0.93 -12.01
C ILE A 307 3.28 -0.44 -12.99
N GLU A 308 2.03 -0.75 -12.69
CA GLU A 308 0.83 -0.44 -13.48
C GLU A 308 -0.24 0.18 -12.58
N ASN A 309 -1.34 0.66 -13.18
CA ASN A 309 -2.48 1.25 -12.46
C ASN A 309 -2.12 2.45 -11.58
N LEU A 310 -1.08 3.20 -11.97
CA LEU A 310 -0.64 4.42 -11.31
C LEU A 310 -0.74 5.59 -12.27
N SER A 311 -1.43 6.64 -11.83
CA SER A 311 -1.50 7.93 -12.53
C SER A 311 -0.71 8.98 -11.77
N VAL A 312 0.05 9.79 -12.50
CA VAL A 312 0.84 10.88 -11.92
C VAL A 312 0.10 12.20 -12.11
N ILE A 313 -0.09 12.94 -11.03
CA ILE A 313 -0.75 14.26 -11.02
C ILE A 313 0.27 15.37 -10.80
N ASP A 314 -0.08 16.58 -11.25
CA ASP A 314 0.75 17.76 -11.03
C ASP A 314 0.59 18.23 -9.59
N ALA A 315 1.69 18.25 -8.83
CA ALA A 315 1.69 18.71 -7.44
C ALA A 315 1.41 20.21 -7.30
N ASP A 316 1.56 21.01 -8.37
CA ASP A 316 1.19 22.43 -8.39
C ASP A 316 -0.27 22.66 -8.80
N ASN A 317 -0.98 21.61 -9.24
CA ASN A 317 -2.41 21.66 -9.52
C ASN A 317 -3.21 21.35 -8.24
N GLU A 318 -3.68 22.41 -7.59
CA GLU A 318 -4.44 22.33 -6.34
C GLU A 318 -5.67 21.41 -6.44
N GLN A 319 -6.44 21.48 -7.53
CA GLN A 319 -7.64 20.65 -7.70
C GLN A 319 -7.31 19.16 -7.74
N GLN A 320 -6.28 18.76 -8.49
CA GLN A 320 -5.83 17.37 -8.55
C GLN A 320 -5.33 16.88 -7.19
N MET A 321 -4.62 17.73 -6.46
CA MET A 321 -4.14 17.40 -5.11
C MET A 321 -5.30 17.21 -4.13
N LEU A 322 -6.28 18.13 -4.10
CA LEU A 322 -7.49 18.01 -3.28
C LEU A 322 -8.25 16.72 -3.58
N GLU A 323 -8.43 16.40 -4.86
CA GLU A 323 -9.08 15.16 -5.29
C GLU A 323 -8.36 13.91 -4.75
N MET A 324 -7.02 13.90 -4.76
CA MET A 324 -6.24 12.82 -4.17
C MET A 324 -6.53 12.64 -2.67
N TYR A 325 -6.62 13.72 -1.88
CA TYR A 325 -6.95 13.63 -0.44
C TYR A 325 -8.42 13.23 -0.18
N MET A 326 -9.34 13.69 -1.02
CA MET A 326 -10.76 13.37 -0.88
C MET A 326 -11.08 11.90 -1.23
N GLN A 327 -10.30 11.27 -2.09
CA GLN A 327 -10.62 9.92 -2.60
C GLN A 327 -9.74 8.82 -2.01
N SER A 328 -8.58 9.15 -1.43
CA SER A 328 -7.63 8.14 -0.96
C SER A 328 -7.97 7.59 0.42
N SER A 329 -7.88 6.27 0.56
CA SER A 329 -7.96 5.56 1.86
C SER A 329 -6.60 5.52 2.59
N LEU A 330 -5.50 5.60 1.84
CA LEU A 330 -4.14 5.64 2.33
C LEU A 330 -3.32 6.62 1.51
N ILE A 331 -2.48 7.42 2.17
CA ILE A 331 -1.55 8.35 1.50
C ILE A 331 -0.15 8.19 2.09
N ALA A 332 0.83 7.90 1.23
CA ALA A 332 2.23 7.92 1.61
C ALA A 332 2.85 9.31 1.36
N LEU A 333 3.30 9.97 2.42
CA LEU A 333 4.00 11.24 2.37
C LEU A 333 5.49 10.99 2.13
N CYS A 334 5.92 11.06 0.87
CA CYS A 334 7.29 10.83 0.40
C CYS A 334 8.00 12.16 0.12
N LEU A 335 7.99 13.04 1.12
CA LEU A 335 8.46 14.42 1.00
C LEU A 335 9.81 14.61 1.70
N PRO A 336 10.72 15.42 1.16
CA PRO A 336 11.92 15.80 1.87
C PRO A 336 11.58 16.75 3.03
N GLU A 337 12.41 16.76 4.09
CA GLU A 337 12.14 17.51 5.31
C GLU A 337 11.84 19.00 5.03
N GLN A 338 12.63 19.64 4.17
CA GLN A 338 12.47 21.05 3.83
C GLN A 338 11.16 21.39 3.11
N ALA A 339 10.49 20.39 2.51
CA ALA A 339 9.21 20.61 1.82
C ALA A 339 8.01 20.46 2.76
N ILE A 340 8.16 19.89 3.96
CA ILE A 340 7.02 19.59 4.85
C ILE A 340 6.21 20.85 5.18
N ALA A 341 6.88 21.96 5.50
CA ALA A 341 6.20 23.21 5.82
C ALA A 341 5.39 23.77 4.64
N SER A 342 5.94 23.73 3.43
CA SER A 342 5.23 24.22 2.24
C SER A 342 4.09 23.30 1.82
N GLU A 343 4.29 21.98 1.88
CA GLU A 343 3.28 20.99 1.50
C GLU A 343 2.16 20.85 2.53
N ALA A 344 2.39 21.21 3.79
CA ALA A 344 1.36 21.19 4.83
C ALA A 344 0.12 22.01 4.45
N LYS A 345 0.29 23.09 3.68
CA LYS A 345 -0.82 23.92 3.20
C LYS A 345 -1.77 23.16 2.27
N ILE A 346 -1.23 22.43 1.29
CA ILE A 346 -2.07 21.66 0.37
C ILE A 346 -2.68 20.43 1.05
N ILE A 347 -1.95 19.82 2.01
CA ILE A 347 -2.48 18.74 2.85
C ILE A 347 -3.68 19.25 3.66
N ALA A 348 -3.53 20.37 4.38
CA ALA A 348 -4.58 20.99 5.18
C ALA A 348 -5.83 21.31 4.35
N LYS A 349 -5.67 21.92 3.18
CA LYS A 349 -6.78 22.19 2.24
C LYS A 349 -7.47 20.91 1.78
N GLY A 350 -6.72 19.86 1.45
CA GLY A 350 -7.27 18.57 1.03
C GLY A 350 -8.07 17.88 2.15
N LEU A 351 -7.56 17.92 3.38
CA LEU A 351 -8.25 17.40 4.55
C LEU A 351 -9.52 18.19 4.89
N LEU A 352 -9.46 19.52 4.80
CA LEU A 352 -10.65 20.38 4.96
C LEU A 352 -11.69 20.10 3.87
N ALA A 353 -11.28 19.99 2.61
CA ALA A 353 -12.18 19.65 1.50
C ALA A 353 -12.86 18.29 1.71
N ARG A 354 -12.11 17.30 2.22
CA ARG A 354 -12.67 16.00 2.62
C ARG A 354 -13.70 16.15 3.75
N PHE A 355 -13.35 16.87 4.81
CA PHE A 355 -14.26 17.11 5.94
C PHE A 355 -15.55 17.84 5.55
N MET A 356 -15.46 18.79 4.61
CA MET A 356 -16.61 19.55 4.12
C MET A 356 -17.45 18.78 3.08
N SER A 357 -16.95 17.67 2.54
CA SER A 357 -17.68 16.91 1.53
C SER A 357 -18.89 16.22 2.16
N GLN A 358 -20.09 16.46 1.61
CA GLN A 358 -21.35 15.87 2.11
C GLN A 358 -21.53 14.38 1.74
N ASP A 359 -20.51 13.77 1.14
CA ASP A 359 -20.54 12.40 0.65
C ASP A 359 -20.41 11.42 1.83
N MET A 360 -21.53 11.11 2.48
CA MET A 360 -21.59 10.17 3.62
C MET A 360 -21.03 8.78 3.29
N GLN A 361 -20.88 8.42 2.01
CA GLN A 361 -20.29 7.15 1.59
C GLN A 361 -18.76 7.11 1.70
N ASN A 362 -18.07 8.25 1.88
CA ASN A 362 -16.61 8.33 1.87
C ASN A 362 -16.01 8.87 3.17
N ASN A 363 -16.73 8.75 4.28
CA ASN A 363 -16.31 9.25 5.60
C ASN A 363 -15.24 8.37 6.29
N GLU A 364 -14.52 7.54 5.53
CA GLU A 364 -13.48 6.66 6.07
C GLU A 364 -12.21 7.47 6.42
N PRO A 365 -11.52 7.14 7.52
CA PRO A 365 -10.29 7.81 7.92
C PRO A 365 -9.15 7.54 6.92
N ILE A 366 -8.33 8.56 6.61
CA ILE A 366 -7.12 8.35 5.80
C ILE A 366 -6.03 7.74 6.68
N THR A 367 -5.35 6.72 6.17
CA THR A 367 -4.08 6.25 6.75
C THR A 367 -2.88 6.95 6.09
N PHE A 368 -2.20 7.82 6.83
CA PHE A 368 -0.98 8.48 6.41
C PHE A 368 0.26 7.66 6.78
N LEU A 369 1.07 7.33 5.78
CA LEU A 369 2.41 6.79 5.98
C LEU A 369 3.43 7.92 5.86
N ILE A 370 4.11 8.25 6.95
CA ILE A 370 5.08 9.34 6.97
C ILE A 370 6.45 8.78 6.59
N ILE A 371 6.83 8.93 5.32
CA ILE A 371 8.05 8.38 4.75
C ILE A 371 9.15 9.45 4.74
N LEU A 372 9.74 9.68 5.91
CA LEU A 372 10.79 10.68 6.10
C LEU A 372 11.94 10.08 6.92
N ASN A 373 13.18 10.26 6.46
CA ASN A 373 14.38 9.80 7.17
C ASN A 373 14.74 10.74 8.34
N LYS A 374 13.83 10.90 9.28
CA LYS A 374 13.95 11.80 10.44
C LYS A 374 13.35 11.12 11.68
N VAL A 375 14.03 11.23 12.81
CA VAL A 375 13.48 10.86 14.12
C VAL A 375 12.33 11.80 14.45
N CYS A 376 11.22 11.26 14.98
CA CYS A 376 10.00 12.01 15.27
C CYS A 376 9.42 12.76 14.05
N ALA A 377 9.49 12.18 12.85
CA ALA A 377 8.94 12.77 11.63
C ALA A 377 7.45 13.11 11.76
N LYS A 378 6.67 12.25 12.39
CA LYS A 378 5.24 12.47 12.68
C LYS A 378 4.96 13.77 13.42
N TYR A 379 5.75 14.09 14.44
CA TYR A 379 5.57 15.35 15.18
C TYR A 379 5.79 16.55 14.27
N LEU A 380 6.86 16.54 13.46
CA LEU A 380 7.14 17.62 12.51
C LEU A 380 5.98 17.78 11.51
N VAL A 381 5.50 16.69 10.92
CA VAL A 381 4.43 16.72 9.93
C VAL A 381 3.12 17.21 10.55
N LEU A 382 2.69 16.63 11.67
CA LEU A 382 1.48 17.04 12.37
C LEU A 382 1.51 18.50 12.80
N LYS A 383 2.64 18.97 13.33
CA LYS A 383 2.80 20.38 13.71
C LYS A 383 2.53 21.31 12.51
N ASN A 384 3.17 21.05 11.37
CA ASN A 384 3.00 21.91 10.19
C ASN A 384 1.58 21.80 9.60
N ILE A 385 0.97 20.61 9.57
CA ILE A 385 -0.41 20.44 9.10
C ILE A 385 -1.37 21.19 10.02
N ARG A 386 -1.20 21.09 11.34
CA ARG A 386 -2.01 21.81 12.34
C ARG A 386 -1.91 23.31 12.15
N GLU A 387 -0.68 23.83 12.05
CA GLU A 387 -0.45 25.27 11.80
C GLU A 387 -1.15 25.71 10.50
N ALA A 388 -1.06 24.92 9.43
CA ALA A 388 -1.74 25.21 8.17
C ALA A 388 -3.27 25.10 8.23
N LEU A 389 -3.82 24.18 9.03
CA LEU A 389 -5.27 24.08 9.27
C LEU A 389 -5.79 25.31 10.03
N LEU A 390 -5.08 25.75 11.07
CA LEU A 390 -5.43 26.95 11.84
C LEU A 390 -5.36 28.25 11.02
N GLU A 391 -4.64 28.27 9.89
CA GLU A 391 -4.67 29.38 8.94
C GLU A 391 -6.00 29.44 8.15
N ILE A 392 -6.74 28.33 8.04
CA ILE A 392 -7.92 28.19 7.17
C ILE A 392 -9.20 27.72 7.90
N THR A 393 -9.12 27.30 9.17
CA THR A 393 -10.23 26.87 10.04
C THR A 393 -10.05 27.38 11.46
N ASP A 394 -11.06 27.20 12.31
CA ASP A 394 -10.92 27.33 13.77
C ASP A 394 -10.25 26.09 14.40
N GLU A 395 -9.89 26.21 15.69
CA GLU A 395 -9.17 25.18 16.44
C GLU A 395 -9.97 23.89 16.63
N ASP A 396 -11.29 23.99 16.86
CA ASP A 396 -12.14 22.81 17.09
C ASP A 396 -12.21 21.96 15.81
N ILE A 397 -12.40 22.60 14.65
CA ILE A 397 -12.40 21.91 13.35
C ILE A 397 -11.01 21.31 13.06
N ALA A 398 -9.93 22.05 13.30
CA ALA A 398 -8.58 21.59 13.02
C ALA A 398 -8.22 20.33 13.84
N GLU A 399 -8.50 20.31 15.14
CA GLU A 399 -8.26 19.15 15.99
C GLU A 399 -9.15 17.97 15.61
N HIS A 400 -10.41 18.22 15.26
CA HIS A 400 -11.32 17.17 14.82
C HIS A 400 -10.80 16.48 13.56
N ILE A 401 -10.44 17.26 12.52
CA ILE A 401 -9.85 16.73 11.28
C ILE A 401 -8.60 15.87 11.55
N LEU A 402 -7.71 16.32 12.43
CA LEU A 402 -6.49 15.56 12.77
C LEU A 402 -6.80 14.28 13.55
N SER A 403 -7.83 14.28 14.40
CA SER A 403 -8.23 13.14 15.21
C SER A 403 -8.92 12.03 14.40
N GLU A 404 -9.57 12.39 13.30
CA GLU A 404 -10.28 11.47 12.40
C GLU A 404 -9.33 10.68 11.48
N HIS A 405 -8.02 10.92 11.50
CA HIS A 405 -7.07 10.30 10.57
C HIS A 405 -5.89 9.63 11.28
N TYR A 406 -5.37 8.57 10.66
CA TYR A 406 -4.25 7.82 11.23
C TYR A 406 -2.93 8.31 10.67
N PHE A 407 -2.07 8.89 11.51
CA PHE A 407 -0.71 9.29 11.12
C PHE A 407 0.30 8.29 11.67
N CYS A 408 0.96 7.54 10.78
CA CYS A 408 1.87 6.46 11.16
C CYS A 408 3.31 6.84 10.80
N ASP A 409 4.19 6.87 11.80
CA ASP A 409 5.63 7.01 11.57
C ASP A 409 6.19 5.75 10.93
N THR A 410 7.25 5.90 10.13
CA THR A 410 7.88 4.78 9.43
C THR A 410 9.39 4.77 9.55
N VAL A 411 9.98 3.58 9.36
CA VAL A 411 11.42 3.41 9.12
C VAL A 411 11.63 2.64 7.82
N VAL A 412 12.28 3.30 6.88
CA VAL A 412 12.71 2.72 5.60
C VAL A 412 14.22 2.49 5.62
N ASN A 413 14.67 1.31 5.19
CA ASN A 413 16.08 0.96 5.09
C ASN A 413 16.57 0.67 3.66
N ARG A 414 15.71 0.84 2.66
CA ARG A 414 15.99 0.49 1.28
C ARG A 414 16.67 1.63 0.53
N MET A 415 17.78 1.37 -0.16
CA MET A 415 18.34 2.35 -1.09
C MET A 415 17.58 2.33 -2.42
N VAL A 416 17.19 3.53 -2.84
CA VAL A 416 16.48 3.74 -4.10
C VAL A 416 17.04 4.97 -4.78
N SER A 417 17.35 4.84 -6.06
CA SER A 417 17.84 5.95 -6.88
C SER A 417 16.97 6.16 -8.10
N LYS A 418 16.86 7.42 -8.51
CA LYS A 418 16.20 7.79 -9.76
C LYS A 418 17.17 7.58 -10.91
N LEU A 419 16.64 7.21 -12.07
CA LEU A 419 17.37 7.42 -13.31
C LEU A 419 17.62 8.92 -13.50
N THR A 420 18.80 9.29 -13.99
CA THR A 420 19.10 10.69 -14.30
C THR A 420 18.20 11.18 -15.44
N ASP A 421 17.83 12.46 -15.44
CA ASP A 421 16.98 13.04 -16.49
C ASP A 421 17.59 12.87 -17.88
N GLN A 422 18.93 12.93 -18.00
CA GLN A 422 19.63 12.65 -19.25
C GLN A 422 19.47 11.20 -19.71
N ALA A 423 19.56 10.25 -18.80
CA ALA A 423 19.37 8.84 -19.14
C ALA A 423 17.90 8.56 -19.50
N LEU A 424 16.94 9.20 -18.82
CA LEU A 424 15.52 9.09 -19.14
C LEU A 424 15.22 9.68 -20.52
N TYR A 425 15.72 10.89 -20.79
CA TYR A 425 15.63 11.54 -22.10
C TYR A 425 16.19 10.66 -23.24
N ARG A 426 17.34 10.02 -23.03
CA ARG A 426 17.90 9.06 -24.00
C ARG A 426 16.96 7.88 -24.22
N GLN A 427 16.42 7.30 -23.14
CA GLN A 427 15.50 6.17 -23.20
C GLN A 427 14.22 6.52 -23.97
N LEU A 428 13.62 7.67 -23.66
CA LEU A 428 12.45 8.20 -24.35
C LEU A 428 12.71 8.47 -25.83
N ASN A 429 13.87 9.03 -26.18
CA ASN A 429 14.25 9.23 -27.58
C ASN A 429 14.39 7.92 -28.36
N ILE A 430 14.98 6.89 -27.76
CA ILE A 430 15.10 5.57 -28.39
C ILE A 430 13.70 4.99 -28.61
N LYS A 431 12.85 5.03 -27.58
CA LYS A 431 11.47 4.53 -27.64
C LYS A 431 10.62 5.30 -28.65
N HIS A 432 10.74 6.62 -28.71
CA HIS A 432 10.06 7.46 -29.69
C HIS A 432 10.49 7.13 -31.13
N ARG A 433 11.78 6.87 -31.38
CA ARG A 433 12.24 6.42 -32.70
C ARG A 433 11.66 5.06 -33.08
N LEU A 434 11.67 4.11 -32.15
CA LEU A 434 11.05 2.79 -32.33
C LEU A 434 9.54 2.89 -32.59
N PHE A 435 8.84 3.77 -31.86
CA PHE A 435 7.43 4.07 -32.08
C PHE A 435 7.16 4.66 -33.46
N LYS A 436 8.00 5.59 -33.92
CA LYS A 436 7.90 6.14 -35.29
C LYS A 436 8.18 5.09 -36.37
N GLN A 437 9.13 4.18 -36.14
CA GLN A 437 9.39 3.06 -37.04
C GLN A 437 8.18 2.10 -37.09
N TYR A 438 7.61 1.76 -35.93
CA TYR A 438 6.40 0.95 -35.87
C TYR A 438 5.22 1.62 -36.60
N GLN A 439 5.02 2.92 -36.42
CA GLN A 439 4.02 3.68 -37.16
C GLN A 439 4.26 3.70 -38.68
N SER A 440 5.53 3.68 -39.13
CA SER A 440 5.82 3.56 -40.57
C SER A 440 5.59 2.16 -41.11
N ASP A 441 5.79 1.12 -40.30
CA ASP A 441 5.61 -0.30 -40.66
C ASP A 441 4.13 -0.72 -40.65
N LEU A 442 3.27 -0.02 -39.89
CA LEU A 442 1.80 -0.20 -39.91
C LEU A 442 1.13 0.28 -41.21
N ASN A 443 1.86 0.95 -42.11
CA ASN A 443 1.33 1.44 -43.40
C ASN A 443 1.32 0.38 -44.53
N ASP A 444 1.60 -0.89 -44.25
CA ASP A 444 1.38 -1.98 -45.21
C ASP A 444 0.08 -2.74 -44.87
N GLU A 445 -0.93 -2.58 -45.75
CA GLU A 445 -2.26 -3.17 -45.63
C GLU A 445 -2.30 -4.71 -45.84
N THR A 446 -3.40 -5.28 -45.33
CA THR A 446 -4.06 -6.56 -45.61
C THR A 446 -3.60 -7.83 -44.88
N ILE A 447 -4.52 -8.38 -44.07
CA ILE A 447 -4.70 -9.82 -43.87
C ILE A 447 -6.21 -10.13 -43.83
N GLU A 448 -6.69 -10.86 -44.83
CA GLU A 448 -7.96 -11.62 -44.85
C GLU A 448 -7.86 -12.84 -43.92
N LEU A 449 -8.92 -13.17 -43.18
CA LEU A 449 -9.19 -14.52 -42.68
C LEU A 449 -10.71 -14.75 -42.57
N SER A 450 -11.14 -15.94 -43.01
CA SER A 450 -12.51 -16.41 -43.26
C SER A 450 -13.11 -17.27 -42.13
N ASP A 451 -14.45 -17.24 -42.04
CA ASP A 451 -15.45 -18.26 -41.68
C ASP A 451 -15.31 -19.13 -40.40
N GLU A 452 -16.18 -18.93 -39.39
CA GLU A 452 -17.49 -19.61 -39.24
C GLU A 452 -18.05 -19.53 -37.78
N THR A 453 -19.14 -18.79 -37.57
CA THR A 453 -20.39 -19.06 -36.76
C THR A 453 -21.13 -17.73 -36.52
N ALA A 454 -22.24 -17.49 -37.24
CA ALA A 454 -22.63 -16.15 -37.71
C ALA A 454 -23.44 -15.24 -36.75
N LEU A 455 -23.00 -13.98 -36.65
CA LEU A 455 -23.81 -12.80 -36.34
C LEU A 455 -24.62 -12.37 -37.60
N THR A 456 -25.61 -11.49 -37.50
CA THR A 456 -26.26 -10.96 -38.72
C THR A 456 -25.29 -10.05 -39.50
N GLU A 457 -25.38 -10.00 -40.84
CA GLU A 457 -24.52 -9.15 -41.71
C GLU A 457 -24.38 -7.71 -41.21
N LYS A 458 -25.46 -7.15 -40.65
CA LYS A 458 -25.47 -5.79 -40.10
C LYS A 458 -24.70 -5.65 -38.79
N GLN A 459 -24.74 -6.66 -37.92
CA GLN A 459 -23.96 -6.73 -36.68
C GLN A 459 -22.47 -6.95 -36.96
N GLU A 460 -22.17 -7.80 -37.95
CA GLU A 460 -20.81 -8.12 -38.39
C GLU A 460 -20.11 -6.88 -38.98
N GLN A 461 -20.83 -6.10 -39.79
CA GLN A 461 -20.31 -4.87 -40.38
C GLN A 461 -20.15 -3.73 -39.36
N GLN A 462 -21.05 -3.64 -38.36
CA GLN A 462 -20.91 -2.69 -37.25
C GLN A 462 -19.73 -3.04 -36.34
N ILE A 463 -19.57 -4.32 -35.99
CA ILE A 463 -18.45 -4.80 -35.17
C ILE A 463 -17.13 -4.64 -35.90
N THR A 464 -17.06 -4.92 -37.21
CA THR A 464 -15.83 -4.76 -37.99
C THR A 464 -15.35 -3.30 -38.01
N ASN A 465 -16.24 -2.34 -38.29
CA ASN A 465 -15.90 -0.92 -38.25
C ASN A 465 -15.49 -0.44 -36.85
N CYS A 466 -16.15 -0.95 -35.81
CA CYS A 466 -15.80 -0.65 -34.42
C CYS A 466 -14.43 -1.25 -34.04
N LEU A 467 -14.15 -2.48 -34.47
CA LEU A 467 -12.88 -3.17 -34.26
C LEU A 467 -11.72 -2.53 -35.04
N GLU A 468 -11.98 -1.96 -36.23
CA GLU A 468 -10.97 -1.22 -37.01
C GLU A 468 -10.59 0.11 -36.35
N ASP A 469 -11.57 0.91 -35.91
CA ASP A 469 -11.31 2.14 -35.14
C ASP A 469 -10.61 1.83 -33.80
N MET A 470 -11.08 0.79 -33.10
CA MET A 470 -10.42 0.29 -31.90
C MET A 470 -8.99 -0.17 -32.21
N ARG A 471 -8.71 -0.95 -33.27
CA ARG A 471 -7.35 -1.41 -33.61
C ARG A 471 -6.40 -0.25 -33.88
N GLY A 472 -6.80 0.76 -34.65
CA GLY A 472 -5.93 1.90 -34.97
C GLY A 472 -5.50 2.69 -33.73
N GLN A 473 -6.44 2.95 -32.81
CA GLN A 473 -6.16 3.67 -31.56
C GLN A 473 -5.47 2.76 -30.51
N PHE A 474 -5.80 1.48 -30.48
CA PHE A 474 -5.31 0.49 -29.51
C PHE A 474 -3.89 0.00 -29.83
N GLN A 475 -3.50 -0.14 -31.10
CA GLN A 475 -2.15 -0.62 -31.47
C GLN A 475 -1.04 0.36 -31.06
N ALA A 476 -1.28 1.67 -31.16
CA ALA A 476 -0.33 2.68 -30.70
C ALA A 476 -0.22 2.71 -29.16
N GLY A 477 -1.36 2.60 -28.46
CA GLY A 477 -1.41 2.51 -27.00
C GLY A 477 -0.76 1.23 -26.46
N GLN A 478 -1.05 0.08 -27.06
CA GLN A 478 -0.50 -1.22 -26.67
C GLN A 478 1.01 -1.30 -26.94
N PHE A 479 1.50 -0.69 -28.03
CA PHE A 479 2.94 -0.61 -28.29
C PHE A 479 3.68 0.18 -27.21
N LEU A 480 3.16 1.35 -26.82
CA LEU A 480 3.75 2.15 -25.75
C LEU A 480 3.66 1.44 -24.40
N GLN A 481 2.54 0.78 -24.10
CA GLN A 481 2.42 -0.05 -22.90
C GLN A 481 3.45 -1.18 -22.92
N ASN A 482 3.73 -1.83 -24.04
CA ASN A 482 4.71 -2.94 -24.08
C ASN A 482 6.18 -2.49 -24.02
N MET A 483 6.45 -1.19 -23.92
CA MET A 483 7.80 -0.65 -23.83
C MET A 483 8.24 -0.41 -22.38
N ASP A 484 9.26 -1.13 -21.92
CA ASP A 484 9.78 -0.99 -20.55
C ASP A 484 10.42 0.39 -20.29
N LEU A 485 9.71 1.26 -19.57
CA LEU A 485 10.20 2.57 -19.17
C LEU A 485 10.81 2.51 -17.78
N ILE A 486 12.14 2.44 -17.69
CA ILE A 486 12.83 2.29 -16.41
C ILE A 486 13.06 3.65 -15.79
N LEU A 487 12.47 3.88 -14.61
CA LEU A 487 12.57 5.14 -13.89
C LEU A 487 13.43 5.07 -12.63
N PHE A 488 13.49 3.90 -11.99
CA PHE A 488 14.13 3.75 -10.68
C PHE A 488 15.06 2.54 -10.65
N HIS A 489 16.09 2.62 -9.82
CA HIS A 489 16.89 1.48 -9.41
C HIS A 489 16.69 1.28 -7.92
N SER A 490 16.51 0.03 -7.51
CA SER A 490 16.15 -0.30 -6.14
C SER A 490 16.89 -1.54 -5.66
N GLU A 491 17.18 -1.58 -4.36
CA GLU A 491 17.69 -2.77 -3.70
C GLU A 491 16.60 -3.81 -3.48
N THR A 492 17.00 -5.02 -3.10
CA THR A 492 16.14 -6.19 -2.91
C THR A 492 15.51 -6.26 -1.52
N ASP A 493 15.98 -5.47 -0.54
CA ASP A 493 15.40 -5.41 0.81
C ASP A 493 14.03 -4.70 0.74
N MET A 494 12.96 -5.46 1.00
CA MET A 494 11.58 -5.03 0.84
C MET A 494 10.81 -4.55 2.10
N PRO A 495 11.27 -4.74 3.36
CA PRO A 495 10.45 -4.39 4.52
C PRO A 495 10.40 -2.89 4.77
N ILE A 496 9.21 -2.39 5.09
CA ILE A 496 9.02 -1.10 5.74
C ILE A 496 8.48 -1.33 7.16
N TYR A 497 9.09 -0.68 8.14
CA TYR A 497 8.58 -0.73 9.51
C TYR A 497 7.62 0.43 9.74
N VAL A 498 6.46 0.16 10.32
CA VAL A 498 5.36 1.13 10.46
C VAL A 498 4.76 1.06 11.85
N GLU A 499 4.44 2.23 12.42
CA GLU A 499 3.71 2.32 13.68
C GLU A 499 2.32 1.65 13.56
N ASN A 500 2.00 0.74 14.48
CA ASN A 500 0.72 0.01 14.48
C ASN A 500 -0.45 0.88 14.98
N ARG A 501 -0.96 1.78 14.12
CA ARG A 501 -2.09 2.68 14.47
C ARG A 501 -3.29 2.63 13.55
N SER A 502 -3.20 1.98 12.41
CA SER A 502 -4.31 1.88 11.46
C SER A 502 -4.67 0.41 11.23
N PRO A 503 -5.96 0.04 11.30
CA PRO A 503 -6.41 -1.32 11.05
C PRO A 503 -6.08 -1.79 9.63
N LEU A 504 -5.98 -0.86 8.68
CA LEU A 504 -5.63 -1.14 7.29
C LEU A 504 -4.23 -1.77 7.14
N LEU A 505 -3.29 -1.39 8.01
CA LEU A 505 -1.88 -1.75 7.86
C LEU A 505 -1.58 -3.20 8.26
N SER A 506 -2.39 -3.80 9.14
CA SER A 506 -2.25 -5.21 9.56
C SER A 506 -2.33 -6.18 8.38
N LYS A 507 -2.94 -5.75 7.28
CA LYS A 507 -3.17 -6.54 6.09
C LYS A 507 -2.07 -6.40 5.05
N MET A 508 -1.13 -5.47 5.23
CA MET A 508 -0.14 -5.12 4.20
C MET A 508 1.08 -6.03 4.26
N ARG A 509 1.36 -6.77 3.19
CA ARG A 509 2.38 -7.84 3.17
C ARG A 509 3.82 -7.38 3.40
N GLN A 510 4.14 -6.15 3.00
CA GLN A 510 5.49 -5.61 3.11
C GLN A 510 5.69 -4.71 4.33
N MET A 511 4.66 -4.51 5.15
CA MET A 511 4.70 -3.66 6.33
C MET A 511 4.92 -4.52 7.58
N ILE A 512 6.00 -4.24 8.30
CA ILE A 512 6.24 -4.83 9.61
C ILE A 512 5.72 -3.83 10.64
N LEU A 513 4.61 -4.21 11.30
CA LEU A 513 4.01 -3.38 12.33
C LEU A 513 4.82 -3.47 13.62
N VAL A 514 5.05 -2.30 14.22
CA VAL A 514 5.77 -2.18 15.49
C VAL A 514 5.03 -1.25 16.43
N ASP A 515 4.98 -1.62 17.70
CA ASP A 515 4.34 -0.81 18.74
C ASP A 515 5.18 0.43 19.09
N GLN A 516 6.51 0.29 19.02
CA GLN A 516 7.46 1.37 19.31
C GLN A 516 8.41 1.57 18.12
N ILE A 517 8.03 2.46 17.19
CA ILE A 517 8.83 2.77 16.00
C ILE A 517 10.20 3.38 16.33
N SER A 518 10.34 4.00 17.51
CA SER A 518 11.61 4.51 18.04
C SER A 518 12.67 3.40 18.19
N ASP A 519 12.27 2.19 18.53
CA ASP A 519 13.18 1.05 18.67
C ASP A 519 13.86 0.75 17.33
N ILE A 520 13.07 0.71 16.26
CA ILE A 520 13.57 0.50 14.90
C ILE A 520 14.46 1.67 14.45
N GLN A 521 14.14 2.92 14.84
CA GLN A 521 15.01 4.07 14.56
C GLN A 521 16.37 3.95 15.25
N ILE A 522 16.41 3.48 16.50
CA ILE A 522 17.64 3.22 17.23
C ILE A 522 18.45 2.10 16.56
N ILE A 523 17.79 0.99 16.18
CA ILE A 523 18.43 -0.11 15.45
C ILE A 523 19.02 0.41 14.14
N LYS A 524 18.24 1.15 13.34
CA LYS A 524 18.72 1.73 12.09
C LYS A 524 19.93 2.63 12.31
N ASN A 525 19.90 3.47 13.34
CA ASN A 525 21.00 4.38 13.62
C ASN A 525 22.28 3.63 14.02
N ARG A 526 22.17 2.61 14.88
CA ARG A 526 23.33 1.89 15.43
C ARG A 526 23.80 0.74 14.53
N LEU A 527 22.89 -0.17 14.16
CA LEU A 527 23.19 -1.37 13.38
C LEU A 527 23.51 -1.05 11.93
N TRP A 528 22.63 -0.35 11.21
CA TRP A 528 22.85 -0.04 9.79
C TRP A 528 23.81 1.14 9.63
N ASN A 529 23.39 2.32 10.05
CA ASN A 529 24.15 3.56 9.84
C ASN A 529 25.51 3.57 10.56
N GLY A 530 25.60 2.98 11.75
CA GLY A 530 26.81 2.89 12.57
C GLY A 530 27.83 1.93 12.00
N CYS A 531 27.46 0.65 11.83
CA CYS A 531 28.35 -0.35 11.26
C CYS A 531 28.80 0.05 9.86
N HIS A 532 27.92 0.62 9.03
CA HIS A 532 28.29 1.04 7.67
C HIS A 532 29.32 2.17 7.67
N ALA A 533 29.20 3.14 8.59
CA ALA A 533 30.19 4.21 8.73
C ALA A 533 31.55 3.67 9.20
N MET A 534 31.56 2.82 10.24
CA MET A 534 32.79 2.21 10.77
C MET A 534 33.51 1.35 9.72
N LEU A 535 32.73 0.55 8.96
CA LEU A 535 33.22 -0.22 7.83
C LEU A 535 33.83 0.67 6.74
N ALA A 536 33.12 1.73 6.34
CA ALA A 536 33.55 2.63 5.29
C ALA A 536 34.85 3.37 5.65
N TRP A 537 34.97 3.83 6.91
CA TRP A 537 36.21 4.46 7.38
C TRP A 537 37.39 3.48 7.30
N TYR A 538 37.24 2.27 7.84
CA TYR A 538 38.31 1.28 7.79
C TYR A 538 38.70 0.95 6.35
N ALA A 539 37.71 0.65 5.49
CA ALA A 539 37.91 0.38 4.07
C ALA A 539 38.67 1.51 3.36
N SER A 540 38.31 2.76 3.63
CA SER A 540 38.93 3.94 3.02
C SER A 540 40.38 4.13 3.48
N THR A 541 40.67 3.88 4.77
CA THR A 541 42.02 4.04 5.31
C THR A 541 43.04 3.08 4.71
N ILE A 542 42.56 1.91 4.23
CA ILE A 542 43.37 0.90 3.54
C ILE A 542 43.27 0.95 2.01
N GLY A 543 42.56 1.94 1.46
CA GLY A 543 42.54 2.26 0.02
C GLY A 543 41.45 1.59 -0.82
N HIS A 544 40.40 1.02 -0.22
CA HIS A 544 39.25 0.51 -0.98
C HIS A 544 38.28 1.63 -1.35
N GLU A 545 37.91 1.72 -2.63
CA GLU A 545 37.01 2.76 -3.14
C GLU A 545 35.52 2.44 -2.94
N MET A 546 35.15 1.16 -3.00
CA MET A 546 33.74 0.71 -3.01
C MET A 546 33.47 -0.29 -1.88
N ILE A 547 32.32 -0.17 -1.21
CA ILE A 547 31.95 -1.01 -0.06
C ILE A 547 31.93 -2.51 -0.43
N GLY A 548 31.28 -2.85 -1.55
CA GLY A 548 31.20 -4.26 -2.01
C GLY A 548 32.56 -4.86 -2.35
N ILE A 549 33.50 -4.05 -2.86
CA ILE A 549 34.88 -4.49 -3.12
C ILE A 549 35.62 -4.69 -1.80
N ALA A 550 35.49 -3.76 -0.86
CA ALA A 550 36.11 -3.84 0.46
C ALA A 550 35.68 -5.11 1.22
N MET A 551 34.42 -5.53 1.07
CA MET A 551 33.90 -6.76 1.69
C MET A 551 34.53 -8.06 1.16
N ALA A 552 35.31 -8.02 0.06
CA ALA A 552 36.11 -9.16 -0.40
C ALA A 552 37.44 -9.29 0.37
N ASP A 553 37.92 -8.24 1.04
CA ASP A 553 39.10 -8.28 1.89
C ASP A 553 38.77 -9.02 3.20
N SER A 554 39.51 -10.10 3.47
CA SER A 554 39.31 -10.93 4.67
C SER A 554 39.38 -10.15 5.99
N LYS A 555 40.19 -9.09 6.08
CA LYS A 555 40.33 -8.27 7.29
C LYS A 555 39.10 -7.39 7.49
N ILE A 556 38.63 -6.77 6.40
CA ILE A 556 37.44 -5.91 6.39
C ILE A 556 36.18 -6.71 6.68
N LYS A 557 36.00 -7.84 5.99
CA LYS A 557 34.87 -8.75 6.20
C LYS A 557 34.79 -9.20 7.65
N LYS A 558 35.92 -9.66 8.22
CA LYS A 558 35.98 -10.10 9.61
C LYS A 558 35.65 -8.96 10.57
N TYR A 559 36.18 -7.76 10.32
CA TYR A 559 35.85 -6.59 11.13
C TYR A 559 34.37 -6.24 11.06
N ALA A 560 33.76 -6.27 9.86
CA ALA A 560 32.34 -6.01 9.65
C ALA A 560 31.45 -6.98 10.45
N GLU A 561 31.75 -8.28 10.38
CA GLU A 561 31.02 -9.31 11.14
C GLU A 561 31.17 -9.08 12.66
N GLN A 562 32.39 -8.82 13.14
CA GLN A 562 32.67 -8.57 14.56
C GLN A 562 32.00 -7.32 15.11
N VAL A 563 32.02 -6.20 14.37
CA VAL A 563 31.39 -4.96 14.82
C VAL A 563 29.86 -5.06 14.81
N VAL A 564 29.30 -5.79 13.84
CA VAL A 564 27.86 -6.07 13.78
C VAL A 564 27.41 -6.91 14.97
N ASP A 565 28.15 -7.96 15.32
CA ASP A 565 27.84 -8.80 16.49
C ASP A 565 27.92 -8.00 17.79
N GLU A 566 28.93 -7.12 17.92
CA GLU A 566 29.09 -6.26 19.10
C GLU A 566 27.94 -5.24 19.20
N VAL A 567 27.59 -4.53 18.12
CA VAL A 567 26.44 -3.61 18.11
C VAL A 567 25.14 -4.33 18.46
N LYS A 568 24.93 -5.54 17.90
CA LYS A 568 23.76 -6.37 18.19
C LYS A 568 23.67 -6.71 19.68
N LEU A 569 24.78 -7.08 20.30
CA LEU A 569 24.83 -7.43 21.73
C LEU A 569 24.34 -6.28 22.63
N GLY A 570 24.78 -5.05 22.37
CA GLY A 570 24.27 -3.88 23.11
C GLY A 570 22.81 -3.54 22.79
N LEU A 571 22.38 -3.71 21.53
CA LEU A 571 21.00 -3.43 21.12
C LEU A 571 19.98 -4.32 21.82
N VAL A 572 20.28 -5.59 22.10
CA VAL A 572 19.35 -6.52 22.78
C VAL A 572 18.76 -5.91 24.07
N ASN A 573 19.58 -5.17 24.82
CA ASN A 573 19.16 -4.56 26.09
C ASN A 573 18.49 -3.19 25.92
N ILE A 574 18.71 -2.50 24.79
CA ILE A 574 18.08 -1.21 24.50
C ILE A 574 16.68 -1.41 23.92
N VAL A 575 16.54 -2.39 23.02
CA VAL A 575 15.32 -2.68 22.27
C VAL A 575 14.87 -4.12 22.49
N PRO A 576 14.54 -4.51 23.73
CA PRO A 576 14.25 -5.91 24.07
C PRO A 576 13.08 -6.49 23.26
N ASN A 577 12.11 -5.66 22.87
CA ASN A 577 10.97 -6.05 22.05
C ASN A 577 11.36 -6.50 20.63
N GLN A 578 12.53 -6.06 20.14
CA GLN A 578 13.03 -6.36 18.80
C GLN A 578 14.17 -7.37 18.80
N ALA A 579 14.54 -7.93 19.95
CA ALA A 579 15.72 -8.79 20.10
C ALA A 579 15.71 -10.01 19.13
N LYS A 580 14.53 -10.57 18.86
CA LYS A 580 14.37 -11.72 17.94
C LYS A 580 14.61 -11.36 16.47
N GLU A 581 14.42 -10.09 16.09
CA GLU A 581 14.57 -9.60 14.72
C GLU A 581 16.00 -9.15 14.41
N LEU A 582 16.82 -8.89 15.43
CA LEU A 582 18.16 -8.32 15.26
C LEU A 582 19.08 -9.21 14.41
N ASP A 583 19.00 -10.53 14.54
CA ASP A 583 19.80 -11.45 13.72
C ASP A 583 19.46 -11.33 12.24
N ARG A 584 18.16 -11.31 11.90
CA ARG A 584 17.68 -11.12 10.54
C ARG A 584 18.12 -9.75 9.98
N MET A 585 17.99 -8.69 10.76
CA MET A 585 18.39 -7.33 10.37
C MET A 585 19.91 -7.21 10.15
N ALA A 586 20.71 -7.85 11.00
CA ALA A 586 22.16 -7.90 10.90
C ALA A 586 22.62 -8.68 9.66
N GLU A 587 21.99 -9.82 9.36
CA GLU A 587 22.28 -10.59 8.16
C GLU A 587 21.90 -9.82 6.89
N SER A 588 20.73 -9.19 6.87
CA SER A 588 20.29 -8.33 5.76
C SER A 588 21.29 -7.19 5.50
N PHE A 589 21.77 -6.53 6.56
CA PHE A 589 22.80 -5.51 6.47
C PHE A 589 24.09 -6.03 5.81
N LEU A 590 24.65 -7.13 6.32
CA LEU A 590 25.89 -7.70 5.82
C LEU A 590 25.74 -8.15 4.36
N ASN A 591 24.58 -8.69 3.97
CA ASN A 591 24.26 -9.02 2.58
C ASN A 591 24.23 -7.77 1.69
N SER A 592 23.59 -6.68 2.14
CA SER A 592 23.61 -5.41 1.42
C SER A 592 25.04 -4.92 1.20
N CYS A 593 25.88 -4.87 2.23
CA CYS A 593 27.29 -4.47 2.09
C CYS A 593 28.06 -5.35 1.10
N ARG A 594 27.87 -6.69 1.12
CA ARG A 594 28.52 -7.61 0.18
C ARG A 594 28.17 -7.33 -1.29
N SER A 595 26.98 -6.82 -1.55
CA SER A 595 26.47 -6.55 -2.90
C SER A 595 26.66 -5.10 -3.36
N ALA A 596 27.21 -4.24 -2.51
CA ALA A 596 27.32 -2.80 -2.70
C ALA A 596 28.48 -2.36 -3.63
N TYR A 597 28.56 -2.95 -4.84
CA TYR A 597 29.62 -2.65 -5.82
C TYR A 597 29.54 -1.25 -6.45
N LYS A 598 28.44 -0.53 -6.22
CA LYS A 598 28.21 0.83 -6.71
C LYS A 598 28.12 1.86 -5.59
N ASP A 599 28.42 1.46 -4.35
CA ASP A 599 28.39 2.35 -3.20
C ASP A 599 29.80 2.80 -2.80
N PRO A 600 30.19 4.07 -3.06
CA PRO A 600 31.53 4.55 -2.73
C PRO A 600 31.75 4.65 -1.23
N CYS A 601 32.90 4.16 -0.75
CA CYS A 601 33.32 4.29 0.64
C CYS A 601 33.31 5.75 1.09
N GLU A 602 33.78 6.68 0.25
CA GLU A 602 33.82 8.13 0.53
C GLU A 602 32.44 8.70 0.86
N ARG A 603 31.41 8.33 0.06
CA ARG A 603 30.02 8.76 0.26
C ARG A 603 29.51 8.31 1.62
N VAL A 604 29.82 7.08 2.01
CA VAL A 604 29.42 6.48 3.29
C VAL A 604 30.26 7.01 4.44
N ALA A 605 31.53 7.37 4.21
CA ALA A 605 32.48 7.85 5.20
C ALA A 605 32.36 9.36 5.53
N ARG A 606 31.72 10.15 4.66
CA ARG A 606 31.57 11.62 4.80
C ARG A 606 31.08 12.08 6.19
N ASP A 607 31.45 13.29 6.59
CA ASP A 607 31.10 13.91 7.87
C ASP A 607 31.42 13.04 9.11
N PRO A 608 32.68 12.56 9.26
CA PRO A 608 33.05 11.64 10.34
C PRO A 608 32.80 12.23 11.74
N LEU A 609 33.13 13.50 11.97
CA LEU A 609 32.93 14.15 13.27
C LEU A 609 31.46 14.15 13.69
N ARG A 610 30.54 14.54 12.79
CA ARG A 610 29.09 14.49 13.04
C ARG A 610 28.60 13.09 13.43
N LYS A 611 29.13 12.05 12.78
CA LYS A 611 28.78 10.64 13.04
C LYS A 611 29.40 10.09 14.33
N LEU A 612 30.44 10.76 14.82
CA LEU A 612 31.12 10.53 16.09
C LEU A 612 30.65 11.52 17.18
N ASN A 613 29.49 12.17 17.01
CA ASN A 613 28.92 12.96 18.10
C ASN A 613 28.45 12.05 19.25
N PHE A 614 28.37 12.63 20.44
CA PHE A 614 27.75 12.05 21.61
C PHE A 614 26.31 11.61 21.30
N ASN A 615 25.90 10.46 21.83
CA ASN A 615 24.61 9.82 21.59
C ASN A 615 24.27 9.53 20.09
N GLU A 616 25.25 9.63 19.18
CA GLU A 616 25.14 9.12 17.81
C GLU A 616 25.61 7.66 17.74
N ARG A 617 25.62 7.12 16.52
CA ARG A 617 25.73 5.71 16.14
C ARG A 617 26.92 4.96 16.74
N VAL A 618 28.08 5.61 16.88
CA VAL A 618 29.30 4.96 17.39
C VAL A 618 29.43 5.16 18.90
N PHE A 619 29.55 6.40 19.36
CA PHE A 619 29.77 6.67 20.78
C PHE A 619 28.58 6.34 21.66
N GLY A 620 27.34 6.49 21.16
CA GLY A 620 26.16 6.00 21.88
C GLY A 620 26.11 4.47 22.00
N SER A 621 26.76 3.74 21.08
CA SER A 621 26.94 2.29 21.20
C SER A 621 28.03 1.94 22.21
N ILE A 622 29.15 2.67 22.22
CA ILE A 622 30.24 2.48 23.19
C ILE A 622 29.78 2.77 24.62
N GLU A 623 29.15 3.92 24.85
CA GLU A 623 28.60 4.31 26.15
C GLU A 623 27.67 3.23 26.70
N ASN A 624 26.75 2.75 25.86
CA ASN A 624 25.82 1.69 26.24
C ASN A 624 26.53 0.39 26.67
N HIS A 625 27.57 -0.01 25.95
CA HIS A 625 28.35 -1.20 26.33
C HIS A 625 29.09 -1.00 27.64
N ILE A 626 29.62 0.20 27.91
CA ILE A 626 30.29 0.52 29.18
C ILE A 626 29.29 0.41 30.34
N HIS A 627 28.08 0.96 30.20
CA HIS A 627 27.04 0.82 31.21
C HIS A 627 26.65 -0.63 31.49
N GLN A 628 26.56 -1.44 30.44
CA GLN A 628 26.12 -2.82 30.52
C GLN A 628 27.26 -3.81 30.78
N GLN A 629 28.50 -3.32 30.94
CA GLN A 629 29.70 -4.13 31.12
C GLN A 629 29.92 -5.16 29.99
N LEU A 630 29.59 -4.76 28.77
CA LEU A 630 29.75 -5.57 27.55
C LEU A 630 31.07 -5.25 26.83
N PRO A 631 31.61 -6.17 26.01
CA PRO A 631 32.79 -5.90 25.20
C PRO A 631 32.54 -4.78 24.16
N TYR A 632 33.42 -3.78 24.08
CA TYR A 632 33.29 -2.64 23.14
C TYR A 632 34.55 -2.42 22.27
N GLN A 633 35.38 -3.45 22.08
CA GLN A 633 36.68 -3.32 21.42
C GLN A 633 36.58 -3.04 19.92
N ASN A 634 35.60 -3.60 19.22
CA ASN A 634 35.45 -3.37 17.78
C ASN A 634 34.72 -2.05 17.49
N LEU A 635 33.83 -1.64 18.39
CA LEU A 635 33.25 -0.29 18.40
C LEU A 635 34.33 0.78 18.58
N LEU A 636 35.24 0.57 19.55
CA LEU A 636 36.38 1.46 19.80
C LEU A 636 37.26 1.59 18.54
N LYS A 637 37.60 0.48 17.88
CA LYS A 637 38.33 0.51 16.60
C LYS A 637 37.58 1.32 15.54
N GLY A 638 36.27 1.20 15.47
CA GLY A 638 35.45 1.99 14.55
C GLY A 638 35.52 3.49 14.81
N ALA A 639 35.48 3.90 16.08
CA ALA A 639 35.70 5.29 16.47
C ALA A 639 37.10 5.78 16.05
N VAL A 640 38.14 4.96 16.30
CA VAL A 640 39.51 5.24 15.88
C VAL A 640 39.60 5.42 14.36
N TYR A 641 39.05 4.50 13.57
CA TYR A 641 39.06 4.61 12.10
C TYR A 641 38.34 5.86 11.60
N GLY A 642 37.26 6.30 12.26
CA GLY A 642 36.57 7.54 11.90
C GLY A 642 37.43 8.79 12.10
N TYR A 643 38.16 8.86 13.21
CA TYR A 643 39.12 9.96 13.44
C TYR A 643 40.35 9.88 12.54
N VAL A 644 40.87 8.67 12.29
CA VAL A 644 41.97 8.47 11.34
C VAL A 644 41.55 8.88 9.93
N TYR A 645 40.32 8.56 9.51
CA TYR A 645 39.77 9.01 8.23
C TYR A 645 39.66 10.54 8.18
N ALA A 646 39.19 11.18 9.25
CA ALA A 646 39.13 12.64 9.35
C ALA A 646 40.52 13.29 9.15
N LEU A 647 41.54 12.77 9.81
CA LEU A 647 42.91 13.29 9.72
C LEU A 647 43.59 12.96 8.38
N LYS A 648 43.51 11.70 7.92
CA LYS A 648 44.26 11.19 6.76
C LYS A 648 43.59 11.49 5.43
N ASN A 649 42.27 11.33 5.35
CA ASN A 649 41.53 11.41 4.08
C ASN A 649 40.88 12.79 3.88
N LEU A 650 40.47 13.47 4.96
CA LEU A 650 39.90 14.83 4.88
C LEU A 650 40.88 15.94 5.25
N ASN A 651 42.07 15.62 5.77
CA ASN A 651 43.07 16.58 6.23
C ASN A 651 42.53 17.57 7.28
N LEU A 652 41.64 17.10 8.15
CA LEU A 652 41.17 17.90 9.29
C LEU A 652 42.31 18.13 10.29
N ASP A 653 42.23 19.22 11.04
CA ASP A 653 43.26 19.60 12.00
C ASP A 653 43.25 18.68 13.24
N GLY A 654 44.44 18.38 13.76
CA GLY A 654 44.62 17.52 14.92
C GLY A 654 44.02 18.13 16.20
N GLU A 655 44.06 19.45 16.32
CA GLU A 655 43.46 20.17 17.45
C GLU A 655 41.93 20.08 17.39
N GLU A 656 41.32 20.31 16.23
CA GLU A 656 39.88 20.17 16.02
C GLU A 656 39.39 18.75 16.38
N VAL A 657 40.09 17.73 15.92
CA VAL A 657 39.78 16.31 16.23
C VAL A 657 39.88 16.04 17.74
N THR A 658 40.90 16.57 18.40
CA THR A 658 41.12 16.40 19.84
C THR A 658 40.03 17.09 20.66
N GLN A 659 39.68 18.34 20.32
CA GLN A 659 38.59 19.08 20.94
C GLN A 659 37.26 18.34 20.76
N HIS A 660 37.00 17.83 19.56
CA HIS A 660 35.82 17.03 19.27
C HIS A 660 35.74 15.76 20.14
N LEU A 661 36.83 15.01 20.26
CA LEU A 661 36.89 13.81 21.10
C LEU A 661 36.60 14.12 22.57
N HIS A 662 37.29 15.12 23.13
CA HIS A 662 37.09 15.52 24.53
C HIS A 662 35.67 15.96 24.81
N LYS A 663 35.11 16.82 23.95
CA LYS A 663 33.73 17.30 24.10
C LYS A 663 32.73 16.14 24.14
N ASN A 664 32.87 15.17 23.23
CA ASN A 664 31.90 14.07 23.13
C ASN A 664 32.04 13.05 24.26
N ILE A 665 33.26 12.76 24.74
CA ILE A 665 33.46 11.89 25.91
C ILE A 665 33.00 12.57 27.21
N ALA A 666 33.21 13.89 27.34
CA ALA A 666 32.77 14.65 28.50
C ALA A 666 31.24 14.58 28.69
N GLN A 667 30.48 14.57 27.59
CA GLN A 667 29.02 14.49 27.60
C GLN A 667 28.46 13.09 27.92
N MET A 668 29.29 12.04 27.93
CA MET A 668 28.84 10.68 28.25
C MET A 668 28.44 10.53 29.72
N ASP A 669 27.39 9.75 29.97
CA ASP A 669 26.89 9.39 31.29
C ASP A 669 27.69 8.24 31.94
N ILE A 670 29.02 8.29 31.83
CA ILE A 670 29.92 7.29 32.44
C ILE A 670 30.80 7.95 33.50
N THR A 671 31.40 7.16 34.38
CA THR A 671 32.25 7.69 35.46
C THR A 671 33.48 8.41 34.91
N ASP A 672 34.02 9.39 35.64
CA ASP A 672 35.24 10.12 35.22
C ASP A 672 36.45 9.20 34.99
N SER A 673 36.53 8.11 35.75
CA SER A 673 37.56 7.08 35.55
C SER A 673 37.38 6.39 34.19
N GLN A 674 36.14 6.02 33.82
CA GLN A 674 35.84 5.43 32.52
C GLN A 674 36.07 6.43 31.38
N LYS A 675 35.71 7.71 31.54
CA LYS A 675 36.00 8.78 30.56
C LYS A 675 37.49 8.88 30.26
N LYS A 676 38.33 8.92 31.29
CA LYS A 676 39.80 8.97 31.15
C LYS A 676 40.36 7.75 30.42
N VAL A 677 39.89 6.55 30.79
CA VAL A 677 40.31 5.30 30.12
C VAL A 677 39.89 5.28 28.65
N LEU A 678 38.63 5.62 28.36
CA LEU A 678 38.12 5.64 26.98
C LEU A 678 38.89 6.65 26.11
N SER A 679 39.11 7.87 26.61
CA SER A 679 39.89 8.88 25.89
C SER A 679 41.31 8.37 25.58
N GLY A 680 42.01 7.84 26.59
CA GLY A 680 43.36 7.29 26.39
C GLY A 680 43.41 6.16 25.37
N LEU A 681 42.42 5.26 25.37
CA LEU A 681 42.32 4.16 24.41
C LEU A 681 42.09 4.65 22.98
N VAL A 682 41.20 5.62 22.76
CA VAL A 682 40.95 6.19 21.42
C VAL A 682 42.21 6.88 20.89
N VAL A 683 42.86 7.69 21.72
CA VAL A 683 44.08 8.42 21.35
C VAL A 683 45.22 7.49 20.99
N GLN A 684 45.46 6.50 21.84
CA GLN A 684 46.49 5.50 21.58
C GLN A 684 46.19 4.72 20.30
N GLY A 685 44.91 4.43 20.04
CA GLY A 685 44.45 3.83 18.78
C GLY A 685 44.77 4.70 17.57
N ILE A 686 44.41 5.98 17.60
CA ILE A 686 44.68 6.93 16.51
C ILE A 686 46.18 7.03 16.24
N GLN A 687 46.99 7.19 17.30
CA GLN A 687 48.45 7.25 17.17
C GLN A 687 49.02 5.99 16.54
N ASN A 688 48.55 4.80 16.95
CA ASN A 688 49.00 3.54 16.38
C ASN A 688 48.70 3.41 14.88
N GLU A 689 47.51 3.81 14.43
CA GLU A 689 47.12 3.78 13.02
C GLU A 689 47.84 4.84 12.17
N LEU A 690 48.31 5.93 12.78
CA LEU A 690 49.07 7.01 12.10
C LEU A 690 50.60 6.83 12.15
N LYS A 691 51.14 5.86 12.89
CA LYS A 691 52.59 5.66 13.05
C LYS A 691 53.35 5.59 11.73
N GLU A 692 52.75 5.04 10.69
CA GLU A 692 53.38 4.84 9.37
C GLU A 692 53.06 5.95 8.36
N THR A 693 52.18 6.92 8.70
CA THR A 693 51.69 7.94 7.76
C THR A 693 52.43 9.27 7.85
N GLY A 694 53.28 9.47 8.87
CA GLY A 694 54.03 10.72 9.09
C GLY A 694 53.17 11.89 9.60
N ILE A 695 51.87 11.68 9.84
CA ILE A 695 50.96 12.67 10.42
C ILE A 695 51.23 12.73 11.92
N GLN A 696 51.71 13.88 12.41
CA GLN A 696 51.87 14.12 13.86
C GLN A 696 50.51 14.45 14.47
N PHE A 697 50.03 13.57 15.35
CA PHE A 697 48.85 13.80 16.19
C PHE A 697 49.33 14.06 17.62
N ASP A 698 49.59 15.33 17.94
CA ASP A 698 50.00 15.75 19.27
C ASP A 698 48.78 15.84 20.17
N PHE A 699 48.63 14.85 21.05
CA PHE A 699 47.65 14.88 22.13
C PHE A 699 48.21 15.75 23.25
N LEU A 700 48.16 17.07 23.08
CA LEU A 700 48.43 18.00 24.18
C LEU A 700 47.45 17.67 25.30
N SER A 701 47.98 17.53 26.52
CA SER A 701 47.25 17.29 27.76
C SER A 701 46.35 18.49 28.07
N LEU A 702 45.28 18.66 27.31
CA LEU A 702 44.11 19.41 27.73
C LEU A 702 43.46 18.54 28.81
N GLU A 703 43.88 18.75 30.07
CA GLU A 703 43.12 18.30 31.23
C GLU A 703 41.64 18.61 30.97
N LEU A 704 40.75 17.66 31.24
CA LEU A 704 39.29 17.81 31.16
C LEU A 704 38.91 19.14 31.81
N ASN A 705 38.77 20.19 30.99
CA ASN A 705 38.61 21.54 31.48
C ASN A 705 37.19 21.63 32.06
N PRO A 706 37.01 21.91 33.36
CA PRO A 706 35.70 21.86 34.01
C PRO A 706 34.70 22.88 33.48
N GLU A 707 35.11 23.81 32.59
CA GLU A 707 34.20 24.74 31.91
C GLU A 707 33.31 24.09 30.83
N TYR A 708 33.52 22.81 30.50
CA TYR A 708 32.71 22.06 29.51
C TYR A 708 31.85 20.93 30.11
N ALA A 709 31.68 20.89 31.44
CA ALA A 709 30.83 19.94 32.17
C ALA A 709 29.39 20.44 32.33
#